data_AF-A0A3P9NZR5-F1
#
_entry.id   AF-A0A3P9NZR5-F1
#
_cell.length_a   1.000
_cell.length_b   1.000
_cell.length_c   1.000
_cell.angle_alpha   90.00
_cell.angle_beta   90.00
_cell.angle_gamma   90.00
#
_symmetry.space_group_name_H-M   'P 1'
#
loop_
_entity.id
_entity.type
_entity.pdbx_description
1 polymer ?
#
loop_
_entity_poly.entity_id
_entity_poly.type
_entity_poly.pdbx_seq_one_letter_code
_entity_poly.pdbx_strand_id
1 'polypeptide(L)'
;MGNYKSRPSQTCTDEWKKKVGESYSVIIEKLDDDFQLPESALADLHLAFSSDEAFQKVNVNYRTEKGLSLLHLCCVCGGNKAHMRTLMLKGLRPSRLTRNGFTALHLAAYKDNAELVTELLHGGSDVQQVGYGALTALHVATLAGHHEAADILLQHGAFVNVQDAVFFTPLHIASYYGHEQVAKLLLKFGADVDASGEVGDRPLHLAAAKGFLGIINLLVGDGSKANVNARDNEEHVPLHFCARFGHHEIVHFLLEGNGEVQPHSVNIYGDTPLHLACYNGKFSTVKEMIQLSGTESFLKENIFSETPLHSACTYGKDLEMVKFLLGQNAMSINHQGRDGHTALHSACFHGHIRLVQFLLDNGADMNLVACDPSRSSGEKDEQTCLMWAYEKGHDAIVTLLKHYKRPDDSPCNEYSQPGGDGSYVSVPSPLGKIKSMTKEKAEVLVLRASLPSHFHLQLSELEFNEIIGSGSFGKVYRGKCRNKIVAIKRYRANTYCSKSDVDMFCREVSILCRLNHPCIIQFVGACLDDPSQFAIVTQYISGGSLFSLLHEQKRLIDLQSKLIIAIDVAKGMEYLHNLTQPIIHRDLNSHNILLYEDGHAVVADFGESRFLQSVDEDNLTKQPGNLRWMAPEVFTQCTRYSVKADMFSYALCLWELLTGEIPFAHLKPAAAAADMAYHHIRPPIGYSIPKPISALLMRGWNSCPEDRPEFSEVVSNLEECLSNIELMSPASSNSSGSLSPSSSSDCLLSRGGPGRSHVAALRSRFELEYALNTRAYAFWTQSERRRASGGLSLEEIRRNMQFSPIDRNGYVSDPMSTMRFRSSFSSSGSFEDNS
;
A
#
# COMPACT_ATOMS: atom_id res chain seq x y z
N MET A 1 8.06 -10.20 -2.70
CA MET A 1 7.69 -11.58 -2.31
C MET A 1 8.41 -11.92 -1.02
N GLY A 2 7.70 -11.81 0.12
CA GLY A 2 8.18 -12.27 1.42
C GLY A 2 8.18 -13.79 1.48
N ASN A 3 8.84 -14.36 2.50
CA ASN A 3 8.95 -15.81 2.79
C ASN A 3 7.86 -16.65 2.10
N TYR A 4 8.28 -17.61 1.27
CA TYR A 4 7.42 -18.62 0.64
C TYR A 4 6.51 -19.35 1.65
N LYS A 5 6.83 -19.25 2.94
CA LYS A 5 6.05 -19.79 4.07
C LYS A 5 4.93 -18.88 4.61
N SER A 6 4.63 -17.71 4.02
CA SER A 6 3.52 -16.87 4.49
C SER A 6 2.84 -16.10 3.36
N ARG A 7 1.65 -16.56 2.97
CA ARG A 7 0.76 -15.83 2.06
C ARG A 7 0.35 -14.48 2.69
N PRO A 8 0.45 -13.34 1.97
CA PRO A 8 -0.09 -12.08 2.46
C PRO A 8 -1.60 -12.20 2.69
N SER A 9 -2.08 -11.72 3.83
CA SER A 9 -3.49 -11.84 4.24
C SER A 9 -4.43 -10.94 3.43
N GLN A 10 -3.89 -9.92 2.74
CA GLN A 10 -4.62 -8.97 1.90
C GLN A 10 -3.84 -8.76 0.60
N THR A 11 -4.56 -8.76 -0.53
CA THR A 11 -4.02 -8.44 -1.86
C THR A 11 -4.10 -6.94 -2.13
N CYS A 12 -3.34 -6.44 -3.11
CA CYS A 12 -3.42 -5.04 -3.52
C CYS A 12 -4.83 -4.69 -4.04
N THR A 13 -5.49 -5.66 -4.67
CA THR A 13 -6.89 -5.56 -5.10
C THR A 13 -7.87 -5.44 -3.94
N ASP A 14 -7.63 -6.13 -2.82
CA ASP A 14 -8.49 -6.03 -1.62
C ASP A 14 -8.41 -4.64 -0.98
N GLU A 15 -7.19 -4.09 -0.84
CA GLU A 15 -7.00 -2.74 -0.33
C GLU A 15 -7.63 -1.69 -1.25
N TRP A 16 -7.51 -1.87 -2.57
CA TRP A 16 -8.14 -1.00 -3.54
C TRP A 16 -9.66 -1.01 -3.42
N LYS A 17 -10.28 -2.20 -3.40
CA LYS A 17 -11.74 -2.35 -3.25
C LYS A 17 -12.24 -1.75 -1.94
N LYS A 18 -11.46 -1.85 -0.85
CA LYS A 18 -11.75 -1.17 0.41
C LYS A 18 -11.76 0.36 0.24
N LYS A 19 -10.74 0.92 -0.40
CA LYS A 19 -10.66 2.37 -0.69
C LYS A 19 -11.80 2.86 -1.59
N VAL A 20 -12.19 2.08 -2.58
CA VAL A 20 -13.35 2.40 -3.43
C VAL A 20 -14.63 2.46 -2.60
N GLY A 21 -14.85 1.48 -1.72
CA GLY A 21 -15.96 1.49 -0.77
C GLY A 21 -15.95 2.72 0.14
N GLU A 22 -14.80 3.04 0.73
CA GLU A 22 -14.61 4.24 1.58
C GLU A 22 -14.87 5.53 0.80
N SER A 23 -14.42 5.61 -0.46
CA SER A 23 -14.65 6.77 -1.34
C SER A 23 -16.13 7.00 -1.59
N TYR A 24 -16.90 5.96 -1.94
CA TYR A 24 -18.34 6.09 -2.13
C TYR A 24 -19.08 6.38 -0.81
N SER A 25 -18.62 5.87 0.33
CA SER A 25 -19.17 6.27 1.64
C SER A 25 -19.00 7.77 1.89
N VAL A 26 -17.84 8.36 1.57
CA VAL A 26 -17.62 9.81 1.69
C VAL A 26 -18.50 10.60 0.71
N ILE A 27 -18.72 10.09 -0.50
CA ILE A 27 -19.64 10.69 -1.47
C ILE A 27 -21.07 10.74 -0.91
N ILE A 28 -21.55 9.63 -0.34
CA ILE A 28 -22.89 9.53 0.26
C ILE A 28 -23.00 10.49 1.45
N GLU A 29 -22.01 10.52 2.34
CA GLU A 29 -21.97 11.45 3.47
C GLU A 29 -22.05 12.92 3.02
N LYS A 30 -21.34 13.29 1.95
CA LYS A 30 -21.39 14.63 1.37
C LYS A 30 -22.74 14.96 0.71
N LEU A 31 -23.37 13.98 0.06
CA LEU A 31 -24.72 14.13 -0.45
C LEU A 31 -25.68 14.37 0.72
N ASP A 32 -25.66 13.50 1.74
CA ASP A 32 -26.49 13.62 2.95
C ASP A 32 -26.26 14.95 3.69
N ASP A 33 -25.01 15.43 3.75
CA ASP A 33 -24.69 16.74 4.34
C ASP A 33 -25.40 17.88 3.61
N ASP A 34 -25.52 17.85 2.27
CA ASP A 34 -26.29 18.85 1.52
C ASP A 34 -27.80 18.78 1.84
N PHE A 35 -28.32 17.66 2.36
CA PHE A 35 -29.70 17.52 2.84
C PHE A 35 -29.90 17.93 4.31
N GLN A 36 -28.84 17.98 5.11
CA GLN A 36 -28.91 18.38 6.52
C GLN A 36 -28.91 19.91 6.68
N LEU A 37 -30.09 20.51 6.75
CA LEU A 37 -30.28 21.94 7.03
C LEU A 37 -30.75 22.16 8.48
N PRO A 38 -30.45 23.32 9.12
CA PRO A 38 -30.99 23.65 10.44
C PRO A 38 -32.53 23.67 10.42
N GLU A 39 -33.18 23.10 11.44
CA GLU A 39 -34.65 22.96 11.49
C GLU A 39 -35.38 24.30 11.31
N SER A 40 -34.86 25.39 11.88
CA SER A 40 -35.44 26.73 11.72
C SER A 40 -35.39 27.23 10.28
N ALA A 41 -34.27 27.03 9.59
CA ALA A 41 -34.13 27.40 8.18
C ALA A 41 -34.99 26.52 7.28
N LEU A 42 -35.15 25.24 7.63
CA LEU A 42 -35.98 24.30 6.89
C LEU A 42 -37.47 24.68 6.97
N ALA A 43 -37.97 25.10 8.13
CA ALA A 43 -39.36 25.54 8.31
C ALA A 43 -39.69 26.79 7.46
N ASP A 44 -38.80 27.80 7.48
CA ASP A 44 -38.97 29.01 6.68
C ASP A 44 -38.91 28.73 5.18
N LEU A 45 -38.01 27.83 4.75
CA LEU A 45 -37.89 27.42 3.36
C LEU A 45 -39.10 26.61 2.91
N HIS A 46 -39.59 25.67 3.72
CA HIS A 46 -40.82 24.94 3.41
C HIS A 46 -42.02 25.87 3.28
N LEU A 47 -42.15 26.88 4.15
CA LEU A 47 -43.18 27.92 4.02
C LEU A 47 -43.00 28.75 2.74
N ALA A 48 -41.76 29.09 2.39
CA ALA A 48 -41.47 29.81 1.16
C ALA A 48 -41.82 28.99 -0.09
N PHE A 49 -41.67 27.66 -0.05
CA PHE A 49 -42.05 26.75 -1.13
C PHE A 49 -43.49 26.22 -1.03
N SER A 50 -44.30 26.63 -0.05
CA SER A 50 -45.68 26.16 0.09
C SER A 50 -46.73 27.10 -0.52
N SER A 51 -46.35 28.35 -0.83
CA SER A 51 -47.22 29.35 -1.46
C SER A 51 -46.46 30.18 -2.48
N ASP A 52 -47.02 30.36 -3.67
CA ASP A 52 -46.44 31.19 -4.74
C ASP A 52 -46.21 32.64 -4.28
N GLU A 53 -47.07 33.16 -3.40
CA GLU A 53 -46.94 34.52 -2.85
C GLU A 53 -45.73 34.66 -1.93
N ALA A 54 -45.45 33.62 -1.13
CA ALA A 54 -44.26 33.56 -0.29
C ALA A 54 -43.00 33.37 -1.14
N PHE A 55 -43.09 32.50 -2.15
CA PHE A 55 -42.01 32.19 -3.07
C PHE A 55 -41.53 33.40 -3.87
N GLN A 56 -42.45 34.26 -4.32
CA GLN A 56 -42.11 35.47 -5.08
C GLN A 56 -41.24 36.46 -4.29
N LYS A 57 -41.33 36.44 -2.96
CA LYS A 57 -40.57 37.33 -2.05
C LYS A 57 -39.17 36.80 -1.75
N VAL A 58 -38.86 35.57 -2.13
CA VAL A 58 -37.55 34.95 -1.86
C VAL A 58 -36.46 35.65 -2.68
N ASN A 59 -35.37 36.03 -2.02
CA ASN A 59 -34.21 36.59 -2.67
C ASN A 59 -33.52 35.54 -3.56
N VAL A 60 -33.59 35.72 -4.89
CA VAL A 60 -32.99 34.82 -5.89
C VAL A 60 -31.48 34.62 -5.74
N ASN A 61 -30.79 35.55 -5.10
CA ASN A 61 -29.35 35.46 -4.82
C ASN A 61 -29.04 34.78 -3.48
N TYR A 62 -30.07 34.39 -2.70
CA TYR A 62 -29.91 33.71 -1.43
C TYR A 62 -29.08 32.44 -1.58
N ARG A 63 -28.22 32.22 -0.58
CA ARG A 63 -27.52 30.95 -0.40
C ARG A 63 -27.39 30.61 1.07
N THR A 64 -27.41 29.31 1.34
CA THR A 64 -27.07 28.79 2.65
C THR A 64 -25.57 28.87 2.90
N GLU A 65 -25.16 28.68 4.15
CA GLU A 65 -23.76 28.50 4.50
C GLU A 65 -23.14 27.34 3.72
N LYS A 66 -23.86 26.26 3.44
CA LYS A 66 -23.38 25.14 2.62
C LYS A 66 -23.30 25.46 1.10
N GLY A 67 -23.62 26.70 0.71
CA GLY A 67 -23.54 27.17 -0.67
C GLY A 67 -24.73 26.76 -1.56
N LEU A 68 -25.79 26.20 -0.98
CA LEU A 68 -26.99 25.81 -1.72
C LEU A 68 -27.70 27.05 -2.24
N SER A 69 -27.94 27.09 -3.54
CA SER A 69 -28.85 28.07 -4.16
C SER A 69 -30.31 27.63 -4.00
N LEU A 70 -31.25 28.52 -4.34
CA LEU A 70 -32.67 28.18 -4.34
C LEU A 70 -33.02 26.99 -5.26
N LEU A 71 -32.27 26.77 -6.35
CA LEU A 71 -32.45 25.57 -7.19
C LEU A 71 -32.10 24.28 -6.43
N HIS A 72 -31.01 24.29 -5.64
CA HIS A 72 -30.66 23.14 -4.79
C HIS A 72 -31.71 22.95 -3.69
N LEU A 73 -32.18 24.04 -3.09
CA LEU A 73 -33.19 24.00 -2.04
C LEU A 73 -34.56 23.53 -2.55
N CYS A 74 -34.91 23.77 -3.82
CA CYS A 74 -36.07 23.10 -4.43
C CYS A 74 -35.95 21.58 -4.33
N CYS A 75 -34.77 21.00 -4.61
CA CYS A 75 -34.54 19.57 -4.51
C CYS A 75 -34.60 19.09 -3.06
N VAL A 76 -33.89 19.77 -2.15
CA VAL A 76 -33.79 19.39 -0.73
C VAL A 76 -35.13 19.55 0.00
N CYS A 77 -35.79 20.71 -0.11
CA CYS A 77 -36.97 21.08 0.67
C CYS A 77 -38.31 20.72 0.00
N GLY A 78 -38.32 19.98 -1.11
CA GLY A 78 -39.57 19.52 -1.73
C GLY A 78 -40.31 20.61 -2.53
N GLY A 79 -39.57 21.47 -3.23
CA GLY A 79 -40.13 22.35 -4.25
C GLY A 79 -40.77 21.54 -5.40
N ASN A 80 -41.67 22.19 -6.14
CA ASN A 80 -42.38 21.61 -7.28
C ASN A 80 -41.81 22.13 -8.61
N LYS A 81 -42.35 21.63 -9.74
CA LYS A 81 -41.97 22.09 -11.08
C LYS A 81 -42.15 23.60 -11.31
N ALA A 82 -43.16 24.23 -10.71
CA ALA A 82 -43.44 25.65 -10.91
C ALA A 82 -42.36 26.53 -10.26
N HIS A 83 -41.91 26.17 -9.06
CA HIS A 83 -40.78 26.83 -8.39
C HIS A 83 -39.50 26.67 -9.22
N MET A 84 -39.21 25.45 -9.70
CA MET A 84 -38.03 25.17 -10.52
C MET A 84 -38.00 26.03 -11.79
N ARG A 85 -39.08 26.02 -12.58
CA ARG A 85 -39.22 26.83 -13.80
C ARG A 85 -39.07 28.32 -13.52
N THR A 86 -39.72 28.81 -12.46
CA THR A 86 -39.66 30.23 -12.09
C THR A 86 -38.23 30.67 -11.76
N LEU A 87 -37.46 29.85 -11.02
CA LEU A 87 -36.06 30.17 -10.71
C LEU A 87 -35.17 30.16 -11.94
N MET A 88 -35.37 29.21 -12.86
CA MET A 88 -34.62 29.15 -14.11
C MET A 88 -34.95 30.35 -15.01
N LEU A 89 -36.23 30.75 -15.12
CA LEU A 89 -36.65 31.96 -15.84
C LEU A 89 -36.06 33.25 -15.24
N LYS A 90 -35.89 33.29 -13.91
CA LYS A 90 -35.20 34.39 -13.20
C LYS A 90 -33.67 34.35 -13.36
N GLY A 91 -33.13 33.39 -14.13
CA GLY A 91 -31.71 33.32 -14.50
C GLY A 91 -30.83 32.53 -13.55
N LEU A 92 -31.38 31.73 -12.62
CA LEU A 92 -30.55 30.81 -11.83
C LEU A 92 -29.99 29.72 -12.72
N ARG A 93 -28.67 29.54 -12.65
CA ARG A 93 -27.95 28.55 -13.47
C ARG A 93 -28.07 27.14 -12.86
N PRO A 94 -28.57 26.13 -13.60
CA PRO A 94 -28.60 24.74 -13.13
C PRO A 94 -27.22 24.12 -12.95
N SER A 95 -26.21 24.64 -13.67
CA SER A 95 -24.84 24.13 -13.62
C SER A 95 -24.05 24.50 -12.37
N ARG A 96 -24.67 25.21 -11.42
CA ARG A 96 -24.02 25.64 -10.19
C ARG A 96 -23.80 24.44 -9.27
N LEU A 97 -22.65 24.42 -8.59
CA LEU A 97 -22.31 23.41 -7.59
C LEU A 97 -22.52 23.92 -6.15
N THR A 98 -22.90 23.03 -5.24
CA THR A 98 -22.83 23.21 -3.77
C THR A 98 -21.38 23.24 -3.29
N ARG A 99 -21.13 23.54 -2.00
CA ARG A 99 -19.77 23.41 -1.42
C ARG A 99 -19.24 21.98 -1.47
N ASN A 100 -20.15 20.99 -1.41
CA ASN A 100 -19.79 19.59 -1.54
C ASN A 100 -19.61 19.14 -3.01
N GLY A 101 -19.86 20.02 -3.98
CA GLY A 101 -19.56 19.77 -5.38
C GLY A 101 -20.69 19.11 -6.17
N PHE A 102 -21.95 19.31 -5.78
CA PHE A 102 -23.11 18.71 -6.47
C PHE A 102 -23.98 19.78 -7.13
N THR A 103 -24.56 19.47 -8.28
CA THR A 103 -25.58 20.33 -8.92
C THR A 103 -26.98 20.04 -8.39
N ALA A 104 -27.94 20.89 -8.72
CA ALA A 104 -29.35 20.60 -8.44
C ALA A 104 -29.81 19.29 -9.09
N LEU A 105 -29.27 18.93 -10.27
CA LEU A 105 -29.60 17.66 -10.94
C LEU A 105 -29.07 16.45 -10.16
N HIS A 106 -27.87 16.53 -9.57
CA HIS A 106 -27.35 15.48 -8.69
C HIS A 106 -28.23 15.28 -7.44
N LEU A 107 -28.64 16.37 -6.79
CA LEU A 107 -29.51 16.29 -5.60
C LEU A 107 -30.93 15.78 -5.95
N ALA A 108 -31.48 16.18 -7.11
CA ALA A 108 -32.77 15.67 -7.58
C ALA A 108 -32.70 14.16 -7.88
N ALA A 109 -31.60 13.69 -8.47
CA ALA A 109 -31.34 12.28 -8.74
C ALA A 109 -31.16 11.47 -7.44
N TYR A 110 -30.45 12.02 -6.45
CA TYR A 110 -30.28 11.38 -5.14
C TYR A 110 -31.56 11.29 -4.31
N LYS A 111 -32.53 12.19 -4.53
CA LYS A 111 -33.84 12.16 -3.86
C LYS A 111 -34.89 11.34 -4.61
N ASP A 112 -34.53 10.78 -5.77
CA ASP A 112 -35.46 10.09 -6.68
C ASP A 112 -36.68 10.93 -7.10
N ASN A 113 -36.51 12.24 -7.27
CA ASN A 113 -37.62 13.12 -7.65
C ASN A 113 -37.70 13.26 -9.17
N ALA A 114 -38.41 12.32 -9.80
CA ALA A 114 -38.64 12.26 -11.25
C ALA A 114 -39.13 13.59 -11.86
N GLU A 115 -40.05 14.29 -11.20
CA GLU A 115 -40.58 15.57 -11.71
C GLU A 115 -39.48 16.63 -11.74
N LEU A 116 -38.69 16.77 -10.67
CA LEU A 116 -37.61 17.75 -10.61
C LEU A 116 -36.44 17.41 -11.55
N VAL A 117 -36.09 16.13 -11.68
CA VAL A 117 -35.07 15.68 -12.66
C VAL A 117 -35.49 16.08 -14.07
N THR A 118 -36.73 15.78 -14.45
CA THR A 118 -37.27 16.11 -15.78
C THR A 118 -37.29 17.62 -16.04
N GLU A 119 -37.72 18.42 -15.07
CA GLU A 119 -37.76 19.88 -15.21
C GLU A 119 -36.38 20.51 -15.30
N LEU A 120 -35.42 20.02 -14.51
CA LEU A 120 -34.04 20.49 -14.59
C LEU A 120 -33.43 20.21 -15.97
N LEU A 121 -33.69 19.03 -16.55
CA LEU A 121 -33.21 18.67 -17.89
C LEU A 121 -33.87 19.53 -18.98
N HIS A 122 -35.20 19.70 -18.95
CA HIS A 122 -35.90 20.62 -19.87
C HIS A 122 -35.45 22.08 -19.72
N GLY A 123 -35.09 22.50 -18.51
CA GLY A 123 -34.56 23.82 -18.22
C GLY A 123 -33.08 24.03 -18.59
N GLY A 124 -32.46 23.07 -19.28
CA GLY A 124 -31.11 23.19 -19.81
C GLY A 124 -29.99 22.76 -18.86
N SER A 125 -30.28 21.91 -17.87
CA SER A 125 -29.23 21.23 -17.11
C SER A 125 -28.47 20.29 -18.03
N ASP A 126 -27.13 20.34 -17.97
CA ASP A 126 -26.30 19.38 -18.69
C ASP A 126 -26.34 18.01 -17.98
N VAL A 127 -26.92 17.03 -18.67
CA VAL A 127 -27.06 15.64 -18.18
C VAL A 127 -25.71 14.96 -17.93
N GLN A 128 -24.65 15.42 -18.60
CA GLN A 128 -23.29 14.88 -18.46
C GLN A 128 -22.44 15.65 -17.44
N GLN A 129 -22.98 16.71 -16.85
CA GLN A 129 -22.21 17.53 -15.92
C GLN A 129 -21.75 16.68 -14.73
N VAL A 130 -20.46 16.73 -14.47
CA VAL A 130 -19.85 16.02 -13.34
C VAL A 130 -19.85 16.89 -12.08
N GLY A 131 -20.08 16.23 -10.95
CA GLY A 131 -19.92 16.77 -9.60
C GLY A 131 -18.65 16.24 -8.91
N TYR A 132 -18.72 16.12 -7.59
CA TYR A 132 -17.65 15.54 -6.77
C TYR A 132 -17.34 14.10 -7.21
N GLY A 133 -16.05 13.74 -7.24
CA GLY A 133 -15.61 12.40 -7.66
C GLY A 133 -15.82 12.09 -9.15
N ALA A 134 -16.01 13.12 -9.99
CA ALA A 134 -16.38 12.98 -11.40
C ALA A 134 -17.70 12.21 -11.63
N LEU A 135 -18.57 12.17 -10.62
CA LEU A 135 -19.88 11.54 -10.73
C LEU A 135 -20.80 12.39 -11.58
N THR A 136 -21.58 11.76 -12.44
CA THR A 136 -22.72 12.38 -13.13
C THR A 136 -23.99 12.14 -12.31
N ALA A 137 -25.09 12.80 -12.68
CA ALA A 137 -26.39 12.51 -12.06
C ALA A 137 -26.80 11.02 -12.22
N LEU A 138 -26.41 10.37 -13.33
CA LEU A 138 -26.66 8.94 -13.55
C LEU A 138 -25.89 8.07 -12.56
N HIS A 139 -24.63 8.41 -12.26
CA HIS A 139 -23.88 7.70 -11.22
C HIS A 139 -24.52 7.86 -9.84
N VAL A 140 -25.00 9.06 -9.50
CA VAL A 140 -25.65 9.32 -8.20
C VAL A 140 -26.99 8.57 -8.07
N ALA A 141 -27.83 8.59 -9.12
CA ALA A 141 -29.06 7.79 -9.14
C ALA A 141 -28.74 6.29 -8.99
N THR A 142 -27.68 5.82 -9.66
CA THR A 142 -27.27 4.42 -9.59
C THR A 142 -26.69 4.05 -8.24
N LEU A 143 -25.91 4.92 -7.60
CA LEU A 143 -25.36 4.73 -6.26
C LEU A 143 -26.47 4.53 -5.23
N ALA A 144 -27.51 5.35 -5.32
CA ALA A 144 -28.67 5.33 -4.42
C ALA A 144 -29.72 4.26 -4.79
N GLY A 145 -29.60 3.59 -5.94
CA GLY A 145 -30.55 2.56 -6.39
C GLY A 145 -31.86 3.11 -6.96
N HIS A 146 -31.88 4.37 -7.36
CA HIS A 146 -33.06 5.12 -7.83
C HIS A 146 -33.33 4.85 -9.30
N HIS A 147 -34.27 3.94 -9.57
CA HIS A 147 -34.59 3.46 -10.92
C HIS A 147 -35.24 4.53 -11.79
N GLU A 148 -36.21 5.26 -11.24
CA GLU A 148 -36.98 6.29 -11.95
C GLU A 148 -36.09 7.45 -12.37
N ALA A 149 -35.24 7.96 -11.45
CA ALA A 149 -34.26 8.98 -11.80
C ALA A 149 -33.27 8.50 -12.87
N ALA A 150 -32.77 7.26 -12.78
CA ALA A 150 -31.86 6.69 -13.77
C ALA A 150 -32.51 6.56 -15.16
N ASP A 151 -33.78 6.14 -15.23
CA ASP A 151 -34.52 5.97 -16.49
C ASP A 151 -34.69 7.32 -17.20
N ILE A 152 -35.10 8.35 -16.47
CA ILE A 152 -35.25 9.71 -17.02
C ILE A 152 -33.91 10.23 -17.54
N LEU A 153 -32.82 10.07 -16.77
CA LEU A 153 -31.49 10.53 -17.18
C LEU A 153 -31.03 9.82 -18.47
N LEU A 154 -31.23 8.52 -18.59
CA LEU A 154 -30.89 7.74 -19.79
C LEU A 154 -31.75 8.14 -21.00
N GLN A 155 -33.05 8.34 -20.82
CA GLN A 155 -33.95 8.83 -21.88
C GLN A 155 -33.56 10.22 -22.38
N HIS A 156 -32.99 11.06 -21.51
CA HIS A 156 -32.44 12.37 -21.85
C HIS A 156 -30.97 12.33 -22.31
N GLY A 157 -30.45 11.15 -22.64
CA GLY A 157 -29.16 10.98 -23.31
C GLY A 157 -27.95 10.91 -22.37
N ALA A 158 -28.14 10.62 -21.07
CA ALA A 158 -27.02 10.32 -20.18
C ALA A 158 -26.16 9.19 -20.77
N PHE A 159 -24.83 9.36 -20.74
CA PHE A 159 -23.94 8.35 -21.31
C PHE A 159 -23.91 7.11 -20.41
N VAL A 160 -24.45 5.99 -20.89
CA VAL A 160 -24.58 4.75 -20.11
C VAL A 160 -23.23 4.16 -19.66
N ASN A 161 -22.16 4.43 -20.41
CA ASN A 161 -20.78 3.94 -20.17
C ASN A 161 -19.82 5.04 -19.71
N VAL A 162 -20.34 6.16 -19.19
CA VAL A 162 -19.50 7.18 -18.56
C VAL A 162 -18.74 6.57 -17.38
N GLN A 163 -17.50 7.01 -17.15
CA GLN A 163 -16.66 6.54 -16.05
C GLN A 163 -16.44 7.66 -15.03
N ASP A 164 -16.51 7.33 -13.74
CA ASP A 164 -16.17 8.23 -12.64
C ASP A 164 -14.65 8.29 -12.36
N ALA A 165 -14.26 8.92 -11.25
CA ALA A 165 -12.85 9.07 -10.87
C ALA A 165 -12.11 7.76 -10.55
N VAL A 166 -12.84 6.67 -10.28
CA VAL A 166 -12.26 5.32 -10.07
C VAL A 166 -12.49 4.40 -11.29
N PHE A 167 -12.83 5.01 -12.43
CA PHE A 167 -13.10 4.35 -13.70
C PHE A 167 -14.33 3.42 -13.68
N PHE A 168 -15.21 3.57 -12.69
CA PHE A 168 -16.43 2.80 -12.61
C PHE A 168 -17.50 3.43 -13.49
N THR A 169 -18.17 2.58 -14.26
CA THR A 169 -19.40 2.96 -14.98
C THR A 169 -20.62 2.83 -14.06
N PRO A 170 -21.77 3.41 -14.41
CA PRO A 170 -23.02 3.13 -13.70
C PRO A 170 -23.27 1.62 -13.50
N LEU A 171 -22.95 0.78 -14.50
CA LEU A 171 -23.13 -0.67 -14.37
C LEU A 171 -22.19 -1.30 -13.32
N HIS A 172 -20.97 -0.77 -13.14
CA HIS A 172 -20.09 -1.19 -12.05
C HIS A 172 -20.71 -0.86 -10.69
N ILE A 173 -21.22 0.36 -10.52
CA ILE A 173 -21.85 0.81 -9.27
C ILE A 173 -23.09 -0.05 -8.96
N ALA A 174 -23.98 -0.24 -9.94
CA ALA A 174 -25.17 -1.10 -9.77
C ALA A 174 -24.80 -2.53 -9.36
N SER A 175 -23.72 -3.07 -9.95
CA SER A 175 -23.23 -4.42 -9.63
C SER A 175 -22.54 -4.50 -8.27
N TYR A 176 -21.91 -3.42 -7.81
CA TYR A 176 -21.26 -3.35 -6.50
C TYR A 176 -22.24 -3.20 -5.33
N TYR A 177 -23.37 -2.52 -5.56
CA TYR A 177 -24.41 -2.29 -4.55
C TYR A 177 -25.61 -3.25 -4.66
N GLY A 178 -25.73 -4.00 -5.75
CA GLY A 178 -26.80 -4.99 -5.93
C GLY A 178 -28.12 -4.41 -6.45
N HIS A 179 -28.06 -3.27 -7.14
CA HIS A 179 -29.24 -2.57 -7.64
C HIS A 179 -29.77 -3.19 -8.94
N GLU A 180 -30.47 -4.33 -8.83
CA GLU A 180 -30.89 -5.16 -9.97
C GLU A 180 -31.74 -4.42 -11.01
N GLN A 181 -32.70 -3.60 -10.57
CA GLN A 181 -33.56 -2.86 -11.49
C GLN A 181 -32.81 -1.77 -12.25
N VAL A 182 -31.82 -1.14 -11.61
CA VAL A 182 -30.95 -0.16 -12.28
C VAL A 182 -30.00 -0.88 -13.24
N ALA A 183 -29.42 -2.01 -12.85
CA ALA A 183 -28.57 -2.80 -13.74
C ALA A 183 -29.33 -3.26 -15.00
N LYS A 184 -30.55 -3.79 -14.84
CA LYS A 184 -31.41 -4.20 -15.96
C LYS A 184 -31.71 -3.03 -16.90
N LEU A 185 -31.98 -1.86 -16.35
CA LEU A 185 -32.22 -0.64 -17.11
C LEU A 185 -30.96 -0.19 -17.88
N LEU A 186 -29.80 -0.16 -17.23
CA LEU A 186 -28.52 0.19 -17.87
C LEU A 186 -28.21 -0.74 -19.04
N LEU A 187 -28.41 -2.06 -18.87
CA LEU A 187 -28.24 -3.04 -19.94
C LEU A 187 -29.19 -2.79 -21.13
N LYS A 188 -30.45 -2.45 -20.85
CA LYS A 188 -31.43 -2.07 -21.90
C LYS A 188 -30.96 -0.85 -22.72
N PHE A 189 -30.25 0.08 -22.10
CA PHE A 189 -29.67 1.26 -22.76
C PHE A 189 -28.27 1.02 -23.36
N GLY A 190 -27.81 -0.23 -23.42
CA GLY A 190 -26.55 -0.58 -24.08
C GLY A 190 -25.32 -0.39 -23.20
N ALA A 191 -25.45 -0.54 -21.88
CA ALA A 191 -24.29 -0.63 -20.99
C ALA A 191 -23.33 -1.75 -21.45
N ASP A 192 -22.04 -1.43 -21.47
CA ASP A 192 -21.00 -2.40 -21.77
C ASP A 192 -20.78 -3.29 -20.54
N VAL A 193 -21.22 -4.54 -20.65
CA VAL A 193 -21.08 -5.59 -19.64
C VAL A 193 -19.62 -5.91 -19.31
N ASP A 194 -18.71 -5.57 -20.22
CA ASP A 194 -17.29 -5.92 -20.19
C ASP A 194 -16.38 -4.69 -20.02
N ALA A 195 -16.98 -3.53 -19.70
CA ALA A 195 -16.23 -2.33 -19.33
C ALA A 195 -15.27 -2.63 -18.18
N SER A 196 -14.04 -2.11 -18.30
CA SER A 196 -12.97 -2.31 -17.31
C SER A 196 -12.84 -1.09 -16.40
N GLY A 197 -12.88 -1.33 -15.10
CA GLY A 197 -12.46 -0.38 -14.07
C GLY A 197 -10.93 -0.23 -13.98
N GLU A 198 -10.46 0.51 -12.98
CA GLU A 198 -9.04 0.87 -12.82
C GLU A 198 -8.13 -0.36 -12.63
N VAL A 199 -8.62 -1.36 -11.89
CA VAL A 199 -7.84 -2.57 -11.57
C VAL A 199 -8.18 -3.74 -12.50
N GLY A 200 -8.78 -3.47 -13.66
CA GLY A 200 -9.21 -4.52 -14.59
C GLY A 200 -10.50 -5.23 -14.15
N ASP A 201 -11.12 -4.78 -13.05
CA ASP A 201 -12.38 -5.32 -12.58
C ASP A 201 -13.52 -4.93 -13.51
N ARG A 202 -14.52 -5.81 -13.58
CA ARG A 202 -15.70 -5.69 -14.45
C ARG A 202 -16.95 -5.81 -13.61
N PRO A 203 -18.13 -5.39 -14.09
CA PRO A 203 -19.39 -5.54 -13.36
C PRO A 203 -19.59 -6.96 -12.80
N LEU A 204 -19.25 -7.99 -13.58
CA LEU A 204 -19.36 -9.39 -13.16
C LEU A 204 -18.42 -9.75 -11.99
N HIS A 205 -17.19 -9.21 -11.96
CA HIS A 205 -16.26 -9.40 -10.83
C HIS A 205 -16.83 -8.82 -9.52
N LEU A 206 -17.47 -7.64 -9.61
CA LEU A 206 -18.04 -6.95 -8.44
C LEU A 206 -19.26 -7.69 -7.90
N ALA A 207 -20.17 -8.10 -8.79
CA ALA A 207 -21.34 -8.90 -8.42
C ALA A 207 -20.92 -10.26 -7.82
N ALA A 208 -19.92 -10.92 -8.42
CA ALA A 208 -19.34 -12.16 -7.93
C ALA A 208 -18.70 -12.01 -6.54
N ALA A 209 -18.02 -10.90 -6.27
CA ALA A 209 -17.43 -10.65 -4.95
C ALA A 209 -18.49 -10.38 -3.87
N LYS A 210 -19.58 -9.70 -4.22
CA LYS A 210 -20.65 -9.32 -3.28
C LYS A 210 -21.73 -10.39 -3.10
N GLY A 211 -21.82 -11.35 -4.01
CA GLY A 211 -22.79 -12.45 -3.93
C GLY A 211 -24.15 -12.14 -4.54
N PHE A 212 -24.23 -11.18 -5.47
CA PHE A 212 -25.51 -10.74 -6.03
C PHE A 212 -25.92 -11.59 -7.23
N LEU A 213 -26.56 -12.73 -6.97
CA LEU A 213 -26.99 -13.68 -8.00
C LEU A 213 -27.93 -13.06 -9.04
N GLY A 214 -28.85 -12.17 -8.66
CA GLY A 214 -29.75 -11.52 -9.62
C GLY A 214 -29.01 -10.61 -10.62
N ILE A 215 -27.97 -9.88 -10.17
CA ILE A 215 -27.08 -9.14 -11.09
C ILE A 215 -26.33 -10.10 -12.00
N ILE A 216 -25.83 -11.22 -11.49
CA ILE A 216 -25.09 -12.20 -12.30
C ILE A 216 -26.01 -12.83 -13.36
N ASN A 217 -27.25 -13.15 -13.01
CA ASN A 217 -28.25 -13.61 -13.97
C ASN A 217 -28.50 -12.58 -15.08
N LEU A 218 -28.55 -11.28 -14.75
CA LEU A 218 -28.68 -10.21 -15.76
C LEU A 218 -27.43 -10.10 -16.65
N LEU A 219 -26.23 -10.25 -16.07
CA LEU A 219 -24.97 -10.10 -16.80
C LEU A 219 -24.61 -11.34 -17.63
N VAL A 220 -25.03 -12.54 -17.25
CA VAL A 220 -24.61 -13.81 -17.88
C VAL A 220 -25.77 -14.53 -18.60
N GLY A 221 -27.02 -14.09 -18.39
CA GLY A 221 -28.21 -14.71 -18.99
C GLY A 221 -28.28 -14.66 -20.53
N ASP A 222 -29.29 -15.34 -21.08
CA ASP A 222 -29.44 -15.59 -22.52
C ASP A 222 -29.29 -14.32 -23.37
N GLY A 223 -28.33 -14.36 -24.31
CA GLY A 223 -28.02 -13.26 -25.23
C GLY A 223 -26.99 -12.24 -24.73
N SER A 224 -26.51 -12.36 -23.48
CA SER A 224 -25.41 -11.53 -22.99
C SER A 224 -24.07 -11.89 -23.65
N LYS A 225 -23.23 -10.87 -23.85
CA LYS A 225 -21.87 -11.01 -24.39
C LYS A 225 -20.79 -11.00 -23.30
N ALA A 226 -21.17 -11.03 -22.02
CA ALA A 226 -20.23 -10.90 -20.93
C ALA A 226 -19.18 -12.02 -20.96
N ASN A 227 -17.91 -11.64 -20.92
CA ASN A 227 -16.83 -12.60 -20.79
C ASN A 227 -16.75 -13.11 -19.34
N VAL A 228 -17.39 -14.25 -19.07
CA VAL A 228 -17.38 -14.92 -17.77
C VAL A 228 -16.00 -15.33 -17.26
N ASN A 229 -15.00 -15.36 -18.15
CA ASN A 229 -13.60 -15.68 -17.85
C ASN A 229 -12.67 -14.46 -17.99
N ALA A 230 -13.21 -13.24 -18.04
CA ALA A 230 -12.39 -12.05 -18.06
C ALA A 230 -11.48 -12.01 -16.83
N ARG A 231 -10.24 -11.54 -17.04
CA ARG A 231 -9.22 -11.45 -16.00
C ARG A 231 -9.05 -10.00 -15.56
N ASP A 232 -8.99 -9.77 -14.25
CA ASP A 232 -8.54 -8.49 -13.69
C ASP A 232 -7.01 -8.35 -13.75
N ASN A 233 -6.45 -7.25 -13.21
CA ASN A 233 -5.00 -7.00 -13.25
C ASN A 233 -4.17 -7.98 -12.42
N GLU A 234 -4.78 -8.77 -11.53
CA GLU A 234 -4.14 -9.87 -10.80
C GLU A 234 -4.54 -11.24 -11.38
N GLU A 235 -5.09 -11.24 -12.59
CA GLU A 235 -5.56 -12.43 -13.30
C GLU A 235 -6.69 -13.20 -12.61
N HIS A 236 -7.41 -12.59 -11.67
CA HIS A 236 -8.62 -13.20 -11.13
C HIS A 236 -9.75 -13.16 -12.16
N VAL A 237 -10.39 -14.30 -12.36
CA VAL A 237 -11.71 -14.40 -13.01
C VAL A 237 -12.85 -14.30 -11.98
N PRO A 238 -14.10 -13.98 -12.36
CA PRO A 238 -15.23 -13.87 -11.42
C PRO A 238 -15.39 -15.05 -10.47
N LEU A 239 -15.18 -16.28 -10.95
CA LEU A 239 -15.26 -17.50 -10.15
C LEU A 239 -14.29 -17.51 -8.95
N HIS A 240 -13.12 -16.88 -9.06
CA HIS A 240 -12.19 -16.73 -7.93
C HIS A 240 -12.83 -15.96 -6.77
N PHE A 241 -13.62 -14.92 -7.06
CA PHE A 241 -14.29 -14.13 -6.05
C PHE A 241 -15.45 -14.91 -5.41
N CYS A 242 -16.27 -15.62 -6.21
CA CYS A 242 -17.31 -16.50 -5.69
C CYS A 242 -16.73 -17.54 -4.72
N ALA A 243 -15.63 -18.18 -5.11
CA ALA A 243 -14.95 -19.18 -4.32
C ALA A 243 -14.33 -18.61 -3.03
N ARG A 244 -13.66 -17.46 -3.12
CA ARG A 244 -13.05 -16.77 -1.97
C ARG A 244 -14.08 -16.38 -0.90
N PHE A 245 -15.21 -15.82 -1.31
CA PHE A 245 -16.22 -15.30 -0.39
C PHE A 245 -17.27 -16.35 0.01
N GLY A 246 -17.37 -17.46 -0.72
CA GLY A 246 -18.23 -18.60 -0.40
C GLY A 246 -19.63 -18.53 -1.00
N HIS A 247 -19.78 -17.86 -2.14
CA HIS A 247 -21.06 -17.67 -2.82
C HIS A 247 -21.39 -18.89 -3.67
N HIS A 248 -21.73 -19.99 -3.00
CA HIS A 248 -21.90 -21.30 -3.62
C HIS A 248 -23.05 -21.31 -4.67
N GLU A 249 -24.20 -20.68 -4.40
CA GLU A 249 -25.31 -20.58 -5.37
C GLU A 249 -24.88 -19.96 -6.72
N ILE A 250 -23.94 -19.01 -6.69
CA ILE A 250 -23.38 -18.40 -7.89
C ILE A 250 -22.38 -19.33 -8.56
N VAL A 251 -21.58 -20.07 -7.80
CA VAL A 251 -20.70 -21.12 -8.34
C VAL A 251 -21.52 -22.17 -9.07
N HIS A 252 -22.61 -22.64 -8.48
CA HIS A 252 -23.55 -23.55 -9.13
C HIS A 252 -24.07 -22.98 -10.45
N PHE A 253 -24.61 -21.76 -10.42
CA PHE A 253 -25.12 -21.08 -11.59
C PHE A 253 -24.08 -20.95 -12.71
N LEU A 254 -22.86 -20.52 -12.37
CA LEU A 254 -21.79 -20.32 -13.35
C LEU A 254 -21.24 -21.63 -13.93
N LEU A 255 -21.16 -22.70 -13.13
CA LEU A 255 -20.57 -23.99 -13.56
C LEU A 255 -21.58 -24.92 -14.24
N GLU A 256 -22.87 -24.88 -13.88
CA GLU A 256 -23.91 -25.62 -14.62
C GLU A 256 -24.40 -24.87 -15.86
N GLY A 257 -24.24 -23.54 -15.90
CA GLY A 257 -24.73 -22.70 -16.99
C GLY A 257 -23.99 -22.95 -18.32
N ASN A 258 -24.61 -22.51 -19.43
CA ASN A 258 -24.04 -22.62 -20.78
C ASN A 258 -22.83 -21.69 -21.05
N GLY A 259 -22.36 -20.94 -20.04
CA GLY A 259 -21.16 -20.14 -20.15
C GLY A 259 -19.94 -21.06 -20.11
N GLU A 260 -19.02 -20.95 -21.07
CA GLU A 260 -17.78 -21.73 -21.15
C GLU A 260 -16.80 -21.39 -20.00
N VAL A 261 -17.23 -21.46 -18.74
CA VAL A 261 -16.47 -21.08 -17.56
C VAL A 261 -15.26 -21.99 -17.41
N GLN A 262 -14.12 -21.41 -17.04
CA GLN A 262 -12.87 -22.14 -16.81
C GLN A 262 -12.62 -22.34 -15.30
N PRO A 263 -13.11 -23.45 -14.70
CA PRO A 263 -13.03 -23.70 -13.26
C PRO A 263 -11.59 -23.87 -12.74
N HIS A 264 -10.67 -24.23 -13.63
CA HIS A 264 -9.26 -24.51 -13.31
C HIS A 264 -8.31 -23.40 -13.75
N SER A 265 -8.84 -22.21 -14.05
CA SER A 265 -8.05 -21.00 -14.30
C SER A 265 -7.22 -20.63 -13.07
N VAL A 266 -6.08 -19.98 -13.29
CA VAL A 266 -5.17 -19.54 -12.23
C VAL A 266 -4.96 -18.03 -12.30
N ASN A 267 -4.80 -17.41 -11.14
CA ASN A 267 -4.40 -16.00 -11.02
C ASN A 267 -2.86 -15.84 -11.07
N ILE A 268 -2.34 -14.62 -10.86
CA ILE A 268 -0.89 -14.36 -10.84
C ILE A 268 -0.12 -15.13 -9.75
N TYR A 269 -0.81 -15.60 -8.72
CA TYR A 269 -0.23 -16.41 -7.64
C TYR A 269 -0.28 -17.91 -7.96
N GLY A 270 -0.83 -18.30 -9.11
CA GLY A 270 -1.07 -19.70 -9.43
C GLY A 270 -2.24 -20.32 -8.64
N ASP A 271 -3.02 -19.52 -7.91
CA ASP A 271 -4.20 -20.01 -7.19
C ASP A 271 -5.32 -20.28 -8.19
N THR A 272 -5.93 -21.46 -8.11
CA THR A 272 -7.25 -21.70 -8.72
C THR A 272 -8.37 -21.20 -7.81
N PRO A 273 -9.62 -21.06 -8.29
CA PRO A 273 -10.74 -20.73 -7.41
C PRO A 273 -10.88 -21.72 -6.23
N LEU A 274 -10.56 -23.01 -6.45
CA LEU A 274 -10.59 -24.03 -5.40
C LEU A 274 -9.58 -23.73 -4.28
N HIS A 275 -8.36 -23.27 -4.61
CA HIS A 275 -7.39 -22.83 -3.60
C HIS A 275 -8.00 -21.74 -2.72
N LEU A 276 -8.59 -20.70 -3.33
CA LEU A 276 -9.17 -19.57 -2.60
C LEU A 276 -10.33 -19.98 -1.68
N ALA A 277 -11.18 -20.91 -2.12
CA ALA A 277 -12.24 -21.48 -1.27
C ALA A 277 -11.65 -22.24 -0.07
N CYS A 278 -10.60 -23.03 -0.29
CA CYS A 278 -9.89 -23.77 0.75
C CYS A 278 -9.23 -22.86 1.79
N TYR A 279 -8.47 -21.85 1.36
CA TYR A 279 -7.89 -20.85 2.28
C TYR A 279 -8.95 -20.13 3.13
N ASN A 280 -10.16 -19.96 2.61
CA ASN A 280 -11.21 -19.23 3.28
C ASN A 280 -12.20 -20.10 4.04
N GLY A 281 -12.00 -21.42 4.10
CA GLY A 281 -12.88 -22.31 4.86
C GLY A 281 -14.30 -22.38 4.26
N LYS A 282 -14.46 -22.14 2.96
CA LYS A 282 -15.77 -22.11 2.28
C LYS A 282 -16.22 -23.52 1.87
N PHE A 283 -16.56 -24.35 2.86
CA PHE A 283 -16.83 -25.78 2.65
C PHE A 283 -17.94 -26.09 1.64
N SER A 284 -19.09 -25.42 1.73
CA SER A 284 -20.18 -25.61 0.76
C SER A 284 -19.73 -25.35 -0.68
N THR A 285 -18.95 -24.28 -0.88
CA THR A 285 -18.40 -23.92 -2.19
C THR A 285 -17.35 -24.92 -2.67
N VAL A 286 -16.46 -25.39 -1.79
CA VAL A 286 -15.49 -26.45 -2.12
C VAL A 286 -16.21 -27.71 -2.60
N LYS A 287 -17.22 -28.16 -1.85
CA LYS A 287 -18.00 -29.35 -2.18
C LYS A 287 -18.65 -29.23 -3.56
N GLU A 288 -19.34 -28.12 -3.80
CA GLU A 288 -20.07 -27.86 -5.04
C GLU A 288 -19.13 -27.71 -6.24
N MET A 289 -18.04 -26.95 -6.11
CA MET A 289 -17.02 -26.84 -7.15
C MET A 289 -16.47 -28.20 -7.57
N ILE A 290 -16.18 -29.09 -6.62
CA ILE A 290 -15.62 -30.41 -6.90
C ILE A 290 -16.66 -31.30 -7.58
N GLN A 291 -17.92 -31.23 -7.15
CA GLN A 291 -19.02 -31.97 -7.78
C GLN A 291 -19.26 -31.55 -9.23
N LEU A 292 -19.11 -30.27 -9.54
CA LEU A 292 -19.40 -29.71 -10.87
C LEU A 292 -18.19 -29.70 -11.82
N SER A 293 -16.98 -29.47 -11.31
CA SER A 293 -15.75 -29.34 -12.14
C SER A 293 -14.77 -30.51 -12.02
N GLY A 294 -15.05 -31.49 -11.17
CA GLY A 294 -14.17 -32.63 -10.92
C GLY A 294 -12.91 -32.27 -10.11
N THR A 295 -11.88 -33.11 -10.23
CA THR A 295 -10.70 -33.09 -9.34
C THR A 295 -9.42 -32.56 -10.00
N GLU A 296 -9.47 -32.01 -11.22
CA GLU A 296 -8.26 -31.51 -11.93
C GLU A 296 -7.48 -30.47 -11.10
N SER A 297 -8.18 -29.58 -10.40
CA SER A 297 -7.56 -28.56 -9.54
C SER A 297 -6.79 -29.13 -8.34
N PHE A 298 -6.99 -30.40 -7.95
CA PHE A 298 -6.37 -30.96 -6.74
C PHE A 298 -4.85 -30.98 -6.83
N LEU A 299 -4.30 -31.32 -8.00
CA LEU A 299 -2.86 -31.44 -8.20
C LEU A 299 -2.20 -30.15 -8.70
N LYS A 300 -2.98 -29.07 -8.89
CA LYS A 300 -2.40 -27.78 -9.30
C LYS A 300 -1.75 -27.12 -8.09
N GLU A 301 -0.51 -26.70 -8.27
CA GLU A 301 0.24 -26.00 -7.25
C GLU A 301 0.35 -24.51 -7.56
N ASN A 302 0.11 -23.68 -6.56
CA ASN A 302 0.35 -22.24 -6.65
C ASN A 302 1.84 -21.90 -6.45
N ILE A 303 2.22 -20.62 -6.56
CA ILE A 303 3.63 -20.18 -6.42
C ILE A 303 4.24 -20.48 -5.03
N PHE A 304 3.42 -20.79 -4.04
CA PHE A 304 3.83 -21.17 -2.69
C PHE A 304 4.02 -22.68 -2.54
N SER A 305 4.02 -23.43 -3.64
CA SER A 305 4.09 -24.89 -3.64
C SER A 305 2.90 -25.55 -2.91
N GLU A 306 1.77 -24.84 -2.80
CA GLU A 306 0.58 -25.32 -2.14
C GLU A 306 -0.44 -25.83 -3.16
N THR A 307 -1.01 -27.01 -2.89
CA THR A 307 -2.24 -27.52 -3.52
C THR A 307 -3.47 -27.11 -2.70
N PRO A 308 -4.72 -27.33 -3.16
CA PRO A 308 -5.91 -27.00 -2.36
C PRO A 308 -5.95 -27.66 -0.97
N LEU A 309 -5.38 -28.86 -0.82
CA LEU A 309 -5.25 -29.52 0.48
C LEU A 309 -4.29 -28.75 1.41
N HIS A 310 -3.13 -28.34 0.89
CA HIS A 310 -2.19 -27.48 1.62
C HIS A 310 -2.88 -26.17 2.03
N SER A 311 -3.57 -25.51 1.10
CA SER A 311 -4.29 -24.26 1.33
C SER A 311 -5.37 -24.37 2.42
N ALA A 312 -6.09 -25.49 2.49
CA ALA A 312 -7.06 -25.76 3.56
C ALA A 312 -6.37 -25.89 4.94
N CYS A 313 -5.16 -26.45 4.98
CA CYS A 313 -4.36 -26.59 6.20
C CYS A 313 -3.60 -25.31 6.60
N THR A 314 -3.29 -24.40 5.67
CA THR A 314 -2.56 -23.15 5.93
C THR A 314 -3.30 -22.26 6.93
N TYR A 315 -4.59 -21.97 6.73
CA TYR A 315 -5.38 -21.19 7.69
C TYR A 315 -6.22 -22.05 8.65
N GLY A 316 -6.36 -23.34 8.36
CA GLY A 316 -6.98 -24.31 9.26
C GLY A 316 -8.42 -23.97 9.69
N LYS A 317 -9.18 -23.28 8.83
CA LYS A 317 -10.50 -22.73 9.17
C LYS A 317 -11.60 -23.77 9.32
N ASP A 318 -11.51 -24.88 8.59
CA ASP A 318 -12.56 -25.91 8.54
C ASP A 318 -11.96 -27.33 8.44
N LEU A 319 -12.13 -28.14 9.49
CA LEU A 319 -11.67 -29.52 9.55
C LEU A 319 -12.50 -30.47 8.68
N GLU A 320 -13.81 -30.23 8.56
CA GLU A 320 -14.70 -31.08 7.75
C GLU A 320 -14.39 -30.92 6.26
N MET A 321 -13.97 -29.72 5.84
CA MET A 321 -13.44 -29.52 4.51
C MET A 321 -12.19 -30.37 4.24
N VAL A 322 -11.23 -30.42 5.17
CA VAL A 322 -10.01 -31.24 5.00
C VAL A 322 -10.36 -32.73 4.93
N LYS A 323 -11.29 -33.20 5.78
CA LYS A 323 -11.84 -34.57 5.70
C LYS A 323 -12.46 -34.86 4.33
N PHE A 324 -13.28 -33.94 3.83
CA PHE A 324 -13.94 -34.09 2.54
C PHE A 324 -12.95 -34.14 1.38
N LEU A 325 -11.93 -33.27 1.38
CA LEU A 325 -10.88 -33.24 0.36
C LEU A 325 -10.10 -34.57 0.33
N LEU A 326 -9.70 -35.09 1.49
CA LEU A 326 -9.02 -36.39 1.59
C LEU A 326 -9.94 -37.55 1.15
N GLY A 327 -11.23 -37.46 1.48
CA GLY A 327 -12.24 -38.44 1.08
C GLY A 327 -12.53 -38.50 -0.43
N GLN A 328 -12.04 -37.56 -1.24
CA GLN A 328 -12.14 -37.65 -2.70
C GLN A 328 -11.19 -38.69 -3.31
N ASN A 329 -10.26 -39.24 -2.53
CA ASN A 329 -9.22 -40.19 -2.98
C ASN A 329 -8.40 -39.72 -4.20
N ALA A 330 -8.39 -38.40 -4.46
CA ALA A 330 -7.66 -37.79 -5.57
C ALA A 330 -6.22 -37.41 -5.21
N MET A 331 -5.91 -37.31 -3.90
CA MET A 331 -4.57 -37.00 -3.39
C MET A 331 -4.25 -37.82 -2.15
N SER A 332 -2.97 -38.19 -2.03
CA SER A 332 -2.43 -38.77 -0.80
C SER A 332 -2.39 -37.71 0.30
N ILE A 333 -2.67 -38.10 1.54
CA ILE A 333 -2.45 -37.25 2.74
C ILE A 333 -1.00 -36.80 2.88
N ASN A 334 -0.08 -37.56 2.27
CA ASN A 334 1.36 -37.33 2.24
C ASN A 334 1.85 -36.70 0.93
N HIS A 335 0.94 -36.13 0.13
CA HIS A 335 1.34 -35.43 -1.10
C HIS A 335 2.29 -34.27 -0.75
N GLN A 336 3.42 -34.21 -1.45
CA GLN A 336 4.44 -33.18 -1.31
C GLN A 336 4.34 -32.22 -2.49
N GLY A 337 4.32 -30.91 -2.22
CA GLY A 337 4.47 -29.91 -3.28
C GLY A 337 5.89 -29.91 -3.88
N ARG A 338 6.15 -28.99 -4.83
CA ARG A 338 7.46 -28.74 -5.44
C ARG A 338 8.62 -28.53 -4.46
N ASP A 339 8.38 -27.95 -3.29
CA ASP A 339 9.38 -27.75 -2.25
C ASP A 339 9.41 -28.89 -1.21
N GLY A 340 8.67 -29.98 -1.42
CA GLY A 340 8.66 -31.14 -0.54
C GLY A 340 7.75 -31.02 0.70
N HIS A 341 7.14 -29.86 0.97
CA HIS A 341 6.26 -29.75 2.15
C HIS A 341 4.92 -30.46 1.93
N THR A 342 4.32 -30.94 3.03
CA THR A 342 3.02 -31.63 3.05
C THR A 342 1.96 -30.79 3.77
N ALA A 343 0.69 -31.18 3.68
CA ALA A 343 -0.39 -30.56 4.44
C ALA A 343 -0.14 -30.55 5.97
N LEU A 344 0.56 -31.57 6.48
CA LEU A 344 1.00 -31.64 7.88
C LEU A 344 2.02 -30.54 8.21
N HIS A 345 2.95 -30.25 7.29
CA HIS A 345 3.89 -29.13 7.45
C HIS A 345 3.15 -27.80 7.57
N SER A 346 2.18 -27.52 6.70
CA SER A 346 1.37 -26.29 6.75
C SER A 346 0.60 -26.18 8.07
N ALA A 347 -0.08 -27.26 8.50
CA ALA A 347 -0.81 -27.29 9.77
C ALA A 347 0.12 -27.05 10.99
N CYS A 348 1.31 -27.65 10.98
CA CYS A 348 2.33 -27.48 12.02
C CYS A 348 2.89 -26.05 12.06
N PHE A 349 3.20 -25.45 10.91
CA PHE A 349 3.74 -24.10 10.83
C PHE A 349 2.76 -23.05 11.32
N HIS A 350 1.47 -23.22 11.04
CA HIS A 350 0.43 -22.26 11.41
C HIS A 350 -0.24 -22.53 12.76
N GLY A 351 0.13 -23.60 13.46
CA GLY A 351 -0.30 -23.82 14.85
C GLY A 351 -1.64 -24.54 14.99
N HIS A 352 -2.11 -25.25 13.96
CA HIS A 352 -3.44 -25.87 13.95
C HIS A 352 -3.45 -27.25 14.59
N ILE A 353 -3.31 -27.33 15.92
CA ILE A 353 -3.13 -28.59 16.65
C ILE A 353 -4.22 -29.66 16.38
N ARG A 354 -5.48 -29.25 16.22
CA ARG A 354 -6.58 -30.19 15.91
C ARG A 354 -6.42 -30.81 14.52
N LEU A 355 -5.97 -30.01 13.54
CA LEU A 355 -5.68 -30.50 12.20
C LEU A 355 -4.43 -31.38 12.18
N VAL A 356 -3.39 -31.02 12.94
CA VAL A 356 -2.20 -31.87 13.11
C VAL A 356 -2.61 -33.23 13.65
N GLN A 357 -3.37 -33.28 14.75
CA GLN A 357 -3.85 -34.52 15.34
C GLN A 357 -4.64 -35.35 14.32
N PHE A 358 -5.61 -34.73 13.65
CA PHE A 358 -6.43 -35.41 12.63
C PHE A 358 -5.57 -35.97 11.49
N LEU A 359 -4.63 -35.19 10.95
CA LEU A 359 -3.77 -35.63 9.85
C LEU A 359 -2.92 -36.84 10.29
N LEU A 360 -2.37 -36.81 11.50
CA LEU A 360 -1.60 -37.92 12.06
C LEU A 360 -2.45 -39.18 12.23
N ASP A 361 -3.65 -39.04 12.81
CA ASP A 361 -4.61 -40.13 13.01
C ASP A 361 -5.09 -40.77 11.69
N ASN A 362 -4.94 -40.05 10.57
CA ASN A 362 -5.29 -40.52 9.23
C ASN A 362 -4.04 -40.88 8.39
N GLY A 363 -2.88 -41.09 9.03
CA GLY A 363 -1.70 -41.66 8.38
C GLY A 363 -0.73 -40.65 7.76
N ALA A 364 -0.80 -39.36 8.13
CA ALA A 364 0.22 -38.40 7.74
C ALA A 364 1.60 -38.81 8.29
N ASP A 365 2.63 -38.72 7.46
CA ASP A 365 4.01 -39.02 7.81
C ASP A 365 4.74 -37.75 8.24
N MET A 366 5.13 -37.72 9.52
CA MET A 366 5.86 -36.60 10.12
C MET A 366 7.36 -36.59 9.79
N ASN A 367 7.87 -37.65 9.16
CA ASN A 367 9.28 -37.77 8.78
C ASN A 367 9.57 -37.25 7.37
N LEU A 368 8.53 -36.95 6.59
CA LEU A 368 8.70 -36.30 5.29
C LEU A 368 9.35 -34.93 5.46
N VAL A 369 10.16 -34.55 4.48
CA VAL A 369 11.00 -33.36 4.52
C VAL A 369 10.64 -32.38 3.42
N ALA A 370 10.54 -31.11 3.78
CA ALA A 370 10.53 -29.99 2.87
C ALA A 370 11.96 -29.50 2.62
N CYS A 371 12.28 -29.19 1.37
CA CYS A 371 13.54 -28.58 0.94
C CYS A 371 13.33 -27.09 0.71
N ASP A 372 14.13 -26.23 1.32
CA ASP A 372 14.16 -24.80 0.97
C ASP A 372 14.86 -24.59 -0.38
N PRO A 373 14.15 -24.20 -1.47
CA PRO A 373 14.76 -24.00 -2.77
C PRO A 373 15.67 -22.75 -2.81
N SER A 374 15.63 -21.90 -1.78
CA SER A 374 16.31 -20.61 -1.74
C SER A 374 17.71 -20.63 -1.13
N ARG A 375 18.20 -21.78 -0.63
CA ARG A 375 19.56 -21.95 -0.10
C ARG A 375 20.49 -22.58 -1.15
N SER A 376 21.37 -21.76 -1.71
CA SER A 376 22.36 -22.15 -2.72
C SER A 376 23.65 -22.76 -2.14
N SER A 377 23.60 -23.38 -0.95
CA SER A 377 24.80 -23.89 -0.25
C SER A 377 25.17 -25.34 -0.61
N GLY A 378 24.59 -25.94 -1.65
CA GLY A 378 24.86 -27.34 -2.04
C GLY A 378 24.33 -28.40 -1.07
N GLU A 379 24.15 -28.07 0.20
CA GLU A 379 23.43 -28.86 1.20
C GLU A 379 21.94 -28.48 1.16
N LYS A 380 21.08 -29.41 0.73
CA LYS A 380 19.63 -29.28 0.88
C LYS A 380 19.32 -29.42 2.36
N ASP A 381 19.05 -28.32 3.05
CA ASP A 381 18.53 -28.35 4.43
C ASP A 381 17.11 -28.92 4.41
N GLU A 382 17.01 -30.23 4.57
CA GLU A 382 15.77 -30.98 4.73
C GLU A 382 15.11 -30.63 6.08
N GLN A 383 13.87 -30.13 6.03
CA GLN A 383 13.13 -29.71 7.22
C GLN A 383 11.86 -30.54 7.40
N THR A 384 11.67 -31.17 8.56
CA THR A 384 10.43 -31.86 8.91
C THR A 384 9.38 -30.91 9.49
N CYS A 385 8.11 -31.35 9.54
CA CYS A 385 7.01 -30.57 10.13
C CYS A 385 7.25 -30.25 11.62
N LEU A 386 7.99 -31.11 12.33
CA LEU A 386 8.44 -30.88 13.70
C LEU A 386 9.36 -29.64 13.79
N MET A 387 10.28 -29.49 12.84
CA MET A 387 11.18 -28.33 12.79
C MET A 387 10.38 -27.04 12.56
N TRP A 388 9.38 -27.07 11.68
CA TRP A 388 8.52 -25.91 11.42
C TRP A 388 7.65 -25.53 12.63
N ALA A 389 7.04 -26.50 13.31
CA ALA A 389 6.31 -26.26 14.56
C ALA A 389 7.23 -25.67 15.65
N TYR A 390 8.46 -26.18 15.75
CA TYR A 390 9.46 -25.73 16.71
C TYR A 390 9.96 -24.30 16.41
N GLU A 391 10.29 -23.99 15.15
CA GLU A 391 10.68 -22.64 14.69
C GLU A 391 9.59 -21.60 14.98
N LYS A 392 8.32 -22.00 14.90
CA LYS A 392 7.17 -21.13 15.17
C LYS A 392 6.70 -21.09 16.61
N GLY A 393 7.33 -21.86 17.50
CA GLY A 393 7.02 -21.84 18.94
C GLY A 393 5.70 -22.54 19.30
N HIS A 394 5.24 -23.48 18.47
CA HIS A 394 4.01 -24.25 18.75
C HIS A 394 4.31 -25.44 19.66
N ASP A 395 4.65 -25.17 20.92
CA ASP A 395 5.16 -26.17 21.87
C ASP A 395 4.20 -27.35 22.09
N ALA A 396 2.88 -27.11 22.05
CA ALA A 396 1.87 -28.17 22.15
C ALA A 396 1.92 -29.12 20.94
N ILE A 397 2.15 -28.60 19.73
CA ILE A 397 2.31 -29.39 18.51
C ILE A 397 3.64 -30.13 18.52
N VAL A 398 4.72 -29.49 18.96
CA VAL A 398 6.03 -30.14 19.14
C VAL A 398 5.92 -31.32 20.12
N THR A 399 5.19 -31.12 21.23
CA THR A 399 4.95 -32.17 22.23
C THR A 399 4.12 -33.30 21.64
N LEU A 400 3.06 -32.97 20.90
CA LEU A 400 2.23 -33.94 20.20
C LEU A 400 3.08 -34.79 19.24
N LEU A 401 3.80 -34.16 18.31
CA LEU A 401 4.61 -34.86 17.31
C LEU A 401 5.68 -35.77 17.94
N LYS A 402 6.29 -35.37 19.06
CA LYS A 402 7.30 -36.19 19.76
C LYS A 402 6.75 -37.45 20.43
N HIS A 403 5.50 -37.41 20.89
CA HIS A 403 4.90 -38.48 21.68
C HIS A 403 3.78 -39.22 20.94
N TYR A 404 3.51 -38.83 19.69
CA TYR A 404 2.49 -39.47 18.88
C TYR A 404 2.85 -40.92 18.59
N LYS A 405 1.92 -41.84 18.84
CA LYS A 405 1.99 -43.25 18.45
C LYS A 405 0.77 -43.56 17.59
N ARG A 406 0.97 -44.26 16.47
CA ARG A 406 -0.16 -44.63 15.60
C ARG A 406 -1.09 -45.59 16.34
N PRO A 407 -2.42 -45.41 16.24
CA PRO A 407 -3.40 -46.27 16.93
C PRO A 407 -3.31 -47.76 16.55
N ASP A 408 -2.80 -48.09 15.37
CA ASP A 408 -2.71 -49.47 14.84
C ASP A 408 -1.42 -50.23 15.21
N ASP A 409 -0.54 -49.66 16.02
CA ASP A 409 0.57 -50.41 16.63
C ASP A 409 0.01 -51.33 17.73
N SER A 410 -0.54 -52.48 17.34
CA SER A 410 -0.87 -53.56 18.27
C SER A 410 0.35 -53.92 19.13
N PRO A 411 0.18 -54.23 20.43
CA PRO A 411 1.31 -54.49 21.31
C PRO A 411 1.85 -55.90 21.02
N CYS A 412 2.77 -56.00 20.06
CA CYS A 412 3.48 -57.24 19.79
C CYS A 412 4.86 -57.23 20.48
N ASN A 413 4.89 -58.01 21.56
CA ASN A 413 6.01 -58.69 22.21
C ASN A 413 7.17 -57.86 22.78
N GLU A 414 7.23 -57.95 24.12
CA GLU A 414 8.46 -58.01 24.90
C GLU A 414 9.55 -58.85 24.18
N TYR A 415 10.81 -58.41 24.29
CA TYR A 415 12.01 -58.88 23.60
C TYR A 415 12.34 -58.22 22.25
N SER A 416 12.69 -56.94 22.33
CA SER A 416 13.92 -56.42 21.70
C SER A 416 14.49 -55.29 22.54
N GLN A 417 15.72 -55.48 23.02
CA GLN A 417 16.49 -54.51 23.81
C GLN A 417 16.96 -53.32 22.94
N PRO A 418 17.43 -52.22 23.57
CA PRO A 418 17.41 -50.88 23.00
C PRO A 418 18.56 -50.65 22.00
N GLY A 419 18.21 -50.17 20.80
CA GLY A 419 19.17 -49.76 19.77
C GLY A 419 18.91 -50.45 18.44
N GLY A 420 18.26 -49.73 17.51
CA GLY A 420 18.07 -50.17 16.13
C GLY A 420 16.83 -49.57 15.49
N ASP A 421 17.01 -48.47 14.77
CA ASP A 421 16.09 -47.90 13.75
C ASP A 421 14.69 -47.43 14.15
N GLY A 422 14.57 -46.81 15.32
CA GLY A 422 13.63 -45.69 15.47
C GLY A 422 14.33 -44.44 14.96
N SER A 423 13.98 -43.93 13.77
CA SER A 423 14.51 -42.67 13.24
C SER A 423 14.09 -41.52 14.16
N TYR A 424 14.85 -41.33 15.22
CA TYR A 424 14.80 -40.16 16.08
C TYR A 424 15.19 -38.99 15.19
N VAL A 425 14.21 -38.33 14.58
CA VAL A 425 14.45 -37.04 13.92
C VAL A 425 14.91 -36.13 15.05
N SER A 426 16.23 -35.93 15.13
CA SER A 426 16.83 -35.02 16.07
C SER A 426 16.14 -33.69 15.86
N VAL A 427 15.32 -33.29 16.83
CA VAL A 427 14.87 -31.91 16.95
C VAL A 427 16.13 -31.08 16.76
N PRO A 428 16.14 -30.04 15.91
CA PRO A 428 17.21 -29.06 15.96
C PRO A 428 17.41 -28.78 17.44
N SER A 429 18.64 -29.02 17.92
CA SER A 429 18.98 -28.89 19.33
C SER A 429 18.31 -27.65 19.94
N PRO A 430 18.11 -27.55 21.27
CA PRO A 430 17.83 -26.24 21.87
C PRO A 430 18.82 -25.18 21.37
N LEU A 431 20.04 -25.60 21.00
CA LEU A 431 21.05 -24.88 20.22
C LEU A 431 20.64 -24.44 18.81
N GLY A 432 19.46 -24.68 18.26
CA GLY A 432 18.99 -24.15 16.97
C GLY A 432 18.25 -22.84 17.18
N LYS A 433 17.27 -22.85 18.10
CA LYS A 433 16.65 -21.66 18.68
C LYS A 433 17.69 -20.82 19.43
N ILE A 434 18.55 -21.48 20.22
CA ILE A 434 19.71 -20.85 20.85
C ILE A 434 20.77 -20.50 19.80
N LYS A 435 21.06 -21.22 18.69
CA LYS A 435 22.03 -20.76 17.66
C LYS A 435 21.54 -19.52 16.92
N SER A 436 20.26 -19.47 16.55
CA SER A 436 19.66 -18.28 15.91
C SER A 436 19.67 -17.11 16.89
N MET A 437 19.17 -17.33 18.11
CA MET A 437 19.18 -16.33 19.18
C MET A 437 20.60 -15.95 19.63
N THR A 438 21.58 -16.87 19.62
CA THR A 438 22.99 -16.59 19.95
C THR A 438 23.72 -15.96 18.80
N LYS A 439 23.34 -16.20 17.54
CA LYS A 439 23.90 -15.49 16.39
C LYS A 439 23.42 -14.04 16.42
N GLU A 440 22.12 -13.80 16.54
CA GLU A 440 21.55 -12.45 16.70
C GLU A 440 22.13 -11.75 17.93
N LYS A 441 22.19 -12.44 19.08
CA LYS A 441 22.80 -11.90 20.29
C LYS A 441 24.30 -11.69 20.13
N ALA A 442 25.02 -12.55 19.42
CA ALA A 442 26.45 -12.35 19.12
C ALA A 442 26.67 -11.16 18.20
N GLU A 443 25.84 -10.96 17.17
CA GLU A 443 25.91 -9.80 16.28
C GLU A 443 25.65 -8.50 17.04
N VAL A 444 24.64 -8.47 17.92
CA VAL A 444 24.37 -7.33 18.79
C VAL A 444 25.52 -7.10 19.78
N LEU A 445 26.11 -8.15 20.34
CA LEU A 445 27.26 -8.04 21.25
C LEU A 445 28.53 -7.57 20.53
N VAL A 446 28.77 -8.04 19.29
CA VAL A 446 29.87 -7.59 18.43
C VAL A 446 29.69 -6.12 18.06
N LEU A 447 28.47 -5.73 17.70
CA LEU A 447 28.15 -4.33 17.47
C LEU A 447 28.36 -3.48 18.72
N ARG A 448 27.87 -3.93 19.88
CA ARG A 448 28.08 -3.24 21.17
C ARG A 448 29.56 -3.10 21.52
N ALA A 449 30.37 -4.12 21.25
CA ALA A 449 31.81 -4.09 21.51
C ALA A 449 32.57 -3.20 20.52
N SER A 450 32.11 -3.10 19.27
CA SER A 450 32.77 -2.32 18.21
C SER A 450 32.30 -0.88 18.10
N LEU A 451 31.08 -0.57 18.56
CA LEU A 451 30.54 0.78 18.56
C LEU A 451 31.27 1.64 19.62
N PRO A 452 31.73 2.85 19.28
CA PRO A 452 32.31 3.75 20.27
C PRO A 452 31.37 4.03 21.46
N SER A 453 31.93 4.15 22.66
CA SER A 453 31.16 4.33 23.91
C SER A 453 30.27 5.59 23.91
N HIS A 454 30.65 6.64 23.18
CA HIS A 454 29.86 7.87 23.11
C HIS A 454 28.56 7.74 22.29
N PHE A 455 28.44 6.71 21.45
CA PHE A 455 27.22 6.37 20.70
C PHE A 455 26.29 5.43 21.47
N HIS A 456 26.69 4.94 22.64
CA HIS A 456 25.83 4.10 23.47
C HIS A 456 24.83 4.97 24.23
N LEU A 457 23.54 4.68 24.04
CA LEU A 457 22.44 5.37 24.69
C LEU A 457 21.53 4.35 25.40
N GLN A 458 21.05 4.69 26.58
CA GLN A 458 19.98 3.93 27.24
C GLN A 458 18.61 4.49 26.84
N LEU A 459 17.60 3.62 26.79
CA LEU A 459 16.23 4.04 26.46
C LEU A 459 15.68 5.07 27.47
N SER A 460 16.14 5.02 28.72
CA SER A 460 15.83 6.00 29.78
C SER A 460 16.38 7.41 29.50
N GLU A 461 17.39 7.55 28.62
CA GLU A 461 17.94 8.84 28.20
C GLU A 461 17.11 9.52 27.09
N LEU A 462 16.07 8.84 26.61
CA LEU A 462 15.26 9.27 25.48
C LEU A 462 13.85 9.70 25.93
N GLU A 463 13.48 10.93 25.58
CA GLU A 463 12.11 11.43 25.73
C GLU A 463 11.41 11.38 24.36
N PHE A 464 10.22 10.80 24.31
CA PHE A 464 9.41 10.71 23.09
C PHE A 464 8.32 11.79 23.11
N ASN A 465 8.21 12.58 22.04
CA ASN A 465 7.20 13.64 21.94
C ASN A 465 6.11 13.27 20.93
N GLU A 466 6.38 13.38 19.64
CA GLU A 466 5.40 13.18 18.56
C GLU A 466 5.95 12.26 17.48
N ILE A 467 5.07 11.57 16.76
CA ILE A 467 5.44 10.72 15.64
C ILE A 467 5.63 11.61 14.41
N ILE A 468 6.82 11.58 13.83
CA ILE A 468 7.17 12.36 12.63
C ILE A 468 7.31 11.50 11.37
N GLY A 469 7.29 10.17 11.51
CA GLY A 469 7.33 9.25 10.39
C GLY A 469 6.97 7.83 10.79
N SER A 470 6.54 7.04 9.82
CA SER A 470 6.29 5.60 10.00
C SER A 470 6.71 4.85 8.75
N GLY A 471 7.69 3.98 8.88
CA GLY A 471 8.17 3.11 7.80
C GLY A 471 7.94 1.63 8.10
N SER A 472 8.46 0.77 7.22
CA SER A 472 8.39 -0.70 7.33
C SER A 472 9.00 -1.23 8.63
N PHE A 473 10.01 -0.54 9.15
CA PHE A 473 10.83 -0.99 10.27
C PHE A 473 10.43 -0.41 11.63
N GLY A 474 9.50 0.55 11.64
CA GLY A 474 9.06 1.18 12.87
C GLY A 474 8.59 2.63 12.74
N LYS A 475 8.33 3.24 13.89
CA LYS A 475 7.90 4.64 13.99
C LYS A 475 9.11 5.51 14.31
N VAL A 476 9.18 6.66 13.66
CA VAL A 476 10.16 7.71 13.94
C VAL A 476 9.49 8.77 14.78
N TYR A 477 10.09 9.08 15.92
CA TYR A 477 9.61 10.06 16.88
C TYR A 477 10.52 11.27 16.87
N ARG A 478 9.95 12.46 16.94
CA ARG A 478 10.68 13.61 17.46
C ARG A 478 10.78 13.45 18.97
N GLY A 479 11.96 13.69 19.51
CA GLY A 479 12.22 13.50 20.92
C GLY A 479 13.36 14.35 21.44
N LYS A 480 13.77 14.08 22.69
CA LYS A 480 14.98 14.65 23.28
C LYS A 480 15.92 13.57 23.76
N CYS A 481 17.21 13.79 23.56
CA CYS A 481 18.29 12.99 24.13
C CYS A 481 19.32 13.94 24.72
N ARG A 482 19.62 13.83 26.02
CA ARG A 482 20.59 14.70 26.73
C ARG A 482 20.37 16.21 26.46
N ASN A 483 19.11 16.67 26.56
CA ASN A 483 18.66 18.04 26.26
C ASN A 483 18.81 18.52 24.80
N LYS A 484 19.14 17.65 23.85
CA LYS A 484 19.14 17.96 22.40
C LYS A 484 17.91 17.37 21.73
N ILE A 485 17.32 18.11 20.79
CA ILE A 485 16.20 17.63 19.98
C ILE A 485 16.75 16.63 18.95
N VAL A 486 16.13 15.46 18.88
CA VAL A 486 16.60 14.32 18.07
C VAL A 486 15.45 13.62 17.38
N ALA A 487 15.76 12.88 16.31
CA ALA A 487 14.86 11.92 15.69
C ALA A 487 15.19 10.51 16.22
N ILE A 488 14.18 9.82 16.72
CA ILE A 488 14.31 8.50 17.36
C ILE A 488 13.52 7.49 16.54
N LYS A 489 14.21 6.63 15.80
CA LYS A 489 13.63 5.53 15.04
C LYS A 489 13.53 4.30 15.94
N ARG A 490 12.33 3.95 16.40
CA ARG A 490 12.07 2.76 17.23
C ARG A 490 11.77 1.56 16.36
N TYR A 491 12.50 0.46 16.55
CA TYR A 491 12.20 -0.81 15.90
C TYR A 491 11.03 -1.50 16.60
N ARG A 492 10.14 -2.14 15.83
CA ARG A 492 8.91 -2.77 16.38
C ARG A 492 9.26 -3.96 17.27
N ALA A 493 8.62 -4.04 18.45
CA ALA A 493 8.85 -5.09 19.42
C ALA A 493 7.94 -6.34 19.28
N ASN A 494 7.03 -6.43 18.30
CA ASN A 494 6.04 -7.52 18.25
C ASN A 494 6.18 -8.43 17.02
N THR A 495 6.84 -9.57 17.23
CA THR A 495 6.34 -10.97 17.16
C THR A 495 7.60 -11.81 16.91
N TYR A 496 8.24 -12.34 17.98
CA TYR A 496 9.42 -13.21 17.95
C TYR A 496 10.44 -12.96 16.82
N CYS A 497 11.53 -12.23 17.13
CA CYS A 497 12.75 -12.01 16.30
C CYS A 497 12.68 -12.63 14.90
N SER A 498 12.21 -11.85 13.92
CA SER A 498 12.53 -12.18 12.55
C SER A 498 14.02 -11.88 12.38
N LYS A 499 14.81 -12.89 11.98
CA LYS A 499 16.26 -12.76 11.76
C LYS A 499 16.63 -11.51 10.95
N SER A 500 15.77 -11.06 10.04
CA SER A 500 15.98 -9.84 9.26
C SER A 500 16.01 -8.56 10.09
N ASP A 501 15.22 -8.41 11.16
CA ASP A 501 15.07 -7.10 11.84
C ASP A 501 16.30 -6.75 12.69
N VAL A 502 16.90 -7.75 13.37
CA VAL A 502 18.14 -7.59 14.13
C VAL A 502 19.31 -7.34 13.19
N ASP A 503 19.42 -8.12 12.11
CA ASP A 503 20.48 -7.95 11.09
C ASP A 503 20.40 -6.56 10.44
N MET A 504 19.18 -6.07 10.13
CA MET A 504 18.96 -4.74 9.56
C MET A 504 19.32 -3.62 10.55
N PHE A 505 18.88 -3.72 11.80
CA PHE A 505 19.24 -2.77 12.85
C PHE A 505 20.76 -2.70 13.03
N CYS A 506 21.41 -3.86 13.18
CA CYS A 506 22.85 -3.90 13.41
C CYS A 506 23.63 -3.31 12.23
N ARG A 507 23.15 -3.56 11.00
CA ARG A 507 23.75 -3.01 9.78
C ARG A 507 23.56 -1.50 9.67
N GLU A 508 22.34 -0.99 9.92
CA GLU A 508 22.07 0.45 9.85
C GLU A 508 22.94 1.21 10.87
N VAL A 509 23.07 0.72 12.10
CA VAL A 509 23.97 1.29 13.12
C VAL A 509 25.43 1.22 12.67
N SER A 510 25.87 0.10 12.10
CA SER A 510 27.26 -0.09 11.61
C SER A 510 27.61 0.82 10.44
N ILE A 511 26.62 1.17 9.61
CA ILE A 511 26.76 2.14 8.52
C ILE A 511 26.82 3.55 9.12
N LEU A 512 25.78 3.95 9.84
CA LEU A 512 25.60 5.29 10.39
C LEU A 512 26.77 5.74 11.27
N CYS A 513 27.35 4.85 12.08
CA CYS A 513 28.46 5.20 12.96
C CYS A 513 29.77 5.53 12.23
N ARG A 514 29.86 5.25 10.92
CA ARG A 514 31.02 5.54 10.05
C ARG A 514 30.81 6.77 9.17
N LEU A 515 29.61 7.34 9.15
CA LEU A 515 29.28 8.46 8.28
C LEU A 515 29.54 9.78 9.01
N ASN A 516 30.28 10.67 8.34
CA ASN A 516 30.51 12.02 8.82
C ASN A 516 30.64 12.97 7.62
N HIS A 517 29.52 13.54 7.20
CA HIS A 517 29.45 14.45 6.07
C HIS A 517 28.27 15.42 6.25
N PRO A 518 28.39 16.73 5.92
CA PRO A 518 27.34 17.71 6.15
C PRO A 518 26.02 17.40 5.43
N CYS A 519 26.09 16.74 4.28
CA CYS A 519 24.91 16.35 3.48
C CYS A 519 24.36 14.95 3.84
N ILE A 520 24.82 14.33 4.92
CA ILE A 520 24.35 13.03 5.42
C ILE A 520 23.79 13.21 6.82
N ILE A 521 22.69 12.53 7.14
CA ILE A 521 22.08 12.61 8.47
C ILE A 521 23.10 12.21 9.57
N GLN A 522 23.27 13.09 10.56
CA GLN A 522 24.20 12.81 11.64
C GLN A 522 23.66 11.76 12.62
N PHE A 523 24.47 10.73 12.88
CA PHE A 523 24.21 9.72 13.89
C PHE A 523 24.54 10.24 15.29
N VAL A 524 23.59 10.10 16.23
CA VAL A 524 23.74 10.53 17.63
C VAL A 524 24.05 9.35 18.54
N GLY A 525 23.45 8.19 18.28
CA GLY A 525 23.69 6.97 19.04
C GLY A 525 22.58 5.93 18.87
N ALA A 526 22.73 4.79 19.53
CA ALA A 526 21.75 3.71 19.49
C ALA A 526 21.54 3.06 20.86
N CYS A 527 20.31 2.60 21.09
CA CYS A 527 19.96 1.74 22.22
C CYS A 527 20.14 0.29 21.81
N LEU A 528 21.13 -0.39 22.42
CA LEU A 528 21.56 -1.74 22.03
C LEU A 528 21.27 -2.81 23.09
N ASP A 529 20.67 -2.45 24.24
CA ASP A 529 20.63 -3.30 25.43
C ASP A 529 19.83 -4.59 25.23
N ASP A 530 18.64 -4.47 24.63
CA ASP A 530 17.72 -5.58 24.34
C ASP A 530 16.93 -5.29 23.05
N PRO A 531 16.56 -6.30 22.22
CA PRO A 531 15.79 -6.10 21.00
C PRO A 531 14.47 -5.33 21.18
N SER A 532 13.79 -5.49 22.33
CA SER A 532 12.57 -4.73 22.65
C SER A 532 12.84 -3.24 22.89
N GLN A 533 14.10 -2.86 23.06
CA GLN A 533 14.57 -1.49 23.33
C GLN A 533 15.34 -0.88 22.15
N PHE A 534 15.48 -1.59 21.03
CA PHE A 534 16.21 -1.06 19.87
C PHE A 534 15.64 0.27 19.39
N ALA A 535 16.55 1.24 19.30
CA ALA A 535 16.29 2.58 18.82
C ALA A 535 17.57 3.15 18.18
N ILE A 536 17.42 3.79 17.03
CA ILE A 536 18.46 4.56 16.37
C ILE A 536 18.14 6.03 16.57
N VAL A 537 19.10 6.80 17.08
CA VAL A 537 18.96 8.22 17.35
C VAL A 537 19.83 8.99 16.36
N THR A 538 19.20 9.89 15.61
CA THR A 538 19.83 10.78 14.64
C THR A 538 19.50 12.22 14.97
N GLN A 539 20.20 13.16 14.33
CA GLN A 539 19.83 14.57 14.43
C GLN A 539 18.42 14.79 13.91
N TYR A 540 17.68 15.71 14.53
CA TYR A 540 16.38 16.13 14.04
C TYR A 540 16.54 17.25 13.00
N ILE A 541 15.88 17.10 11.86
CA ILE A 541 15.85 18.09 10.77
C ILE A 541 14.47 18.73 10.74
N SER A 542 14.38 20.04 11.01
CA SER A 542 13.10 20.72 11.26
C SER A 542 12.28 21.04 10.01
N GLY A 543 12.89 21.15 8.83
CA GLY A 543 12.19 21.45 7.58
C GLY A 543 11.43 20.26 6.98
N GLY A 544 11.55 19.07 7.56
CA GLY A 544 10.85 17.86 7.11
C GLY A 544 11.45 17.24 5.86
N SER A 545 10.68 16.35 5.20
CA SER A 545 11.12 15.68 3.98
C SER A 545 10.88 16.54 2.73
N LEU A 546 11.67 16.32 1.68
CA LEU A 546 11.46 16.93 0.37
C LEU A 546 10.06 16.61 -0.17
N PHE A 547 9.59 15.36 0.02
CA PHE A 547 8.24 14.95 -0.35
C PHE A 547 7.17 15.82 0.32
N SER A 548 7.27 16.01 1.64
CA SER A 548 6.35 16.86 2.40
C SER A 548 6.35 18.29 1.89
N LEU A 549 7.53 18.84 1.57
CA LEU A 549 7.65 20.20 1.07
C LEU A 549 6.99 20.38 -0.32
N LEU A 550 7.23 19.44 -1.23
CA LEU A 550 6.74 19.50 -2.61
C LEU A 550 5.26 19.14 -2.74
N HIS A 551 4.81 18.08 -2.07
CA HIS A 551 3.50 17.47 -2.36
C HIS A 551 2.46 17.72 -1.28
N GLU A 552 2.86 17.75 -0.01
CA GLU A 552 1.93 18.02 1.11
C GLU A 552 1.74 19.52 1.32
N GLN A 553 2.84 20.27 1.36
CA GLN A 553 2.85 21.72 1.57
C GLN A 553 2.74 22.51 0.26
N LYS A 554 3.08 21.89 -0.88
CA LYS A 554 3.08 22.53 -2.23
C LYS A 554 3.84 23.85 -2.25
N ARG A 555 4.97 23.90 -1.54
CA ARG A 555 5.79 25.12 -1.45
C ARG A 555 6.46 25.38 -2.80
N LEU A 556 6.38 26.62 -3.28
CA LEU A 556 7.12 27.04 -4.46
C LEU A 556 8.58 27.27 -4.08
N ILE A 557 9.47 26.50 -4.71
CA ILE A 557 10.92 26.60 -4.55
C ILE A 557 11.49 27.20 -5.84
N ASP A 558 12.31 28.22 -5.72
CA ASP A 558 12.99 28.85 -6.85
C ASP A 558 14.13 27.96 -7.37
N LEU A 559 14.58 28.21 -8.60
CA LEU A 559 15.57 27.35 -9.26
C LEU A 559 16.91 27.32 -8.49
N GLN A 560 17.30 28.42 -7.85
CA GLN A 560 18.55 28.48 -7.08
C GLN A 560 18.50 27.51 -5.91
N SER A 561 17.45 27.58 -5.09
CA SER A 561 17.26 26.67 -3.96
C SER A 561 17.10 25.22 -4.40
N LYS A 562 16.43 24.95 -5.54
CA LYS A 562 16.35 23.61 -6.12
C LYS A 562 17.74 23.06 -6.48
N LEU A 563 18.61 23.90 -7.05
CA LEU A 563 19.97 23.49 -7.39
C LEU A 563 20.83 23.24 -6.13
N ILE A 564 20.69 24.05 -5.09
CA ILE A 564 21.38 23.83 -3.80
C ILE A 564 20.99 22.47 -3.21
N ILE A 565 19.69 22.17 -3.13
CA ILE A 565 19.18 20.86 -2.65
C ILE A 565 19.74 19.72 -3.52
N ALA A 566 19.72 19.87 -4.85
CA ALA A 566 20.22 18.85 -5.76
C ALA A 566 21.72 18.58 -5.60
N ILE A 567 22.52 19.64 -5.38
CA ILE A 567 23.97 19.56 -5.16
C ILE A 567 24.25 18.89 -3.81
N ASP A 568 23.56 19.27 -2.74
CA ASP A 568 23.75 18.68 -1.41
C ASP A 568 23.49 17.17 -1.43
N VAL A 569 22.38 16.74 -2.03
CA VAL A 569 22.07 15.30 -2.18
C VAL A 569 23.14 14.59 -3.01
N ALA A 570 23.61 15.20 -4.11
CA ALA A 570 24.66 14.62 -4.95
C ALA A 570 25.99 14.49 -4.19
N LYS A 571 26.39 15.49 -3.40
CA LYS A 571 27.58 15.45 -2.53
C LYS A 571 27.47 14.38 -1.45
N GLY A 572 26.28 14.20 -0.87
CA GLY A 572 26.01 13.12 0.07
C GLY A 572 26.23 11.74 -0.56
N MET A 573 25.67 11.53 -1.76
CA MET A 573 25.83 10.25 -2.47
C MET A 573 27.26 10.02 -2.97
N GLU A 574 27.94 11.05 -3.47
CA GLU A 574 29.36 11.00 -3.82
C GLU A 574 30.22 10.56 -2.64
N TYR A 575 29.98 11.15 -1.46
CA TYR A 575 30.67 10.77 -0.22
C TYR A 575 30.49 9.28 0.08
N LEU A 576 29.26 8.76 0.02
CA LEU A 576 28.97 7.33 0.31
C LEU A 576 29.68 6.38 -0.66
N HIS A 577 29.70 6.73 -1.94
CA HIS A 577 30.26 5.89 -3.00
C HIS A 577 31.79 5.91 -3.02
N ASN A 578 32.42 6.99 -2.52
CA ASN A 578 33.87 7.15 -2.46
C ASN A 578 34.50 6.71 -1.13
N LEU A 579 33.72 6.15 -0.19
CA LEU A 579 34.27 5.54 1.01
C LEU A 579 35.20 4.39 0.66
N THR A 580 36.19 4.12 1.53
CA THR A 580 37.12 2.98 1.41
C THR A 580 36.40 1.65 1.21
N GLN A 581 35.25 1.51 1.86
CA GLN A 581 34.25 0.51 1.55
C GLN A 581 32.98 1.24 1.06
N PRO A 582 32.74 1.30 -0.26
CA PRO A 582 31.60 2.03 -0.82
C PRO A 582 30.27 1.56 -0.23
N ILE A 583 29.34 2.49 -0.03
CA ILE A 583 28.01 2.21 0.52
C ILE A 583 26.96 2.57 -0.53
N ILE A 584 26.12 1.61 -0.90
CA ILE A 584 24.95 1.84 -1.74
C ILE A 584 23.73 2.12 -0.87
N HIS A 585 22.97 3.18 -1.18
CA HIS A 585 21.84 3.62 -0.37
C HIS A 585 20.61 2.70 -0.53
N ARG A 586 20.30 2.31 -1.77
CA ARG A 586 19.22 1.37 -2.17
C ARG A 586 17.78 1.84 -1.97
N ASP A 587 17.56 2.92 -1.23
CA ASP A 587 16.24 3.54 -1.05
C ASP A 587 16.27 5.08 -1.15
N LEU A 588 16.99 5.62 -2.13
CA LEU A 588 17.03 7.07 -2.32
C LEU A 588 15.73 7.55 -2.97
N ASN A 589 14.94 8.36 -2.25
CA ASN A 589 13.66 8.91 -2.71
C ASN A 589 13.38 10.24 -1.98
N SER A 590 12.35 10.99 -2.38
CA SER A 590 12.03 12.30 -1.80
C SER A 590 11.55 12.26 -0.34
N HIS A 591 11.12 11.11 0.20
CA HIS A 591 10.84 10.96 1.63
C HIS A 591 12.11 10.87 2.47
N ASN A 592 13.19 10.35 1.89
CA ASN A 592 14.48 10.10 2.54
C ASN A 592 15.48 11.26 2.34
N ILE A 593 15.05 12.36 1.70
CA ILE A 593 15.80 13.61 1.61
C ILE A 593 15.17 14.59 2.60
N LEU A 594 15.91 15.01 3.62
CA LEU A 594 15.43 15.94 4.64
C LEU A 594 16.02 17.33 4.42
N LEU A 595 15.27 18.37 4.77
CA LEU A 595 15.63 19.76 4.50
C LEU A 595 15.76 20.57 5.79
N TYR A 596 16.84 21.33 5.93
CA TYR A 596 16.98 22.37 6.94
C TYR A 596 16.11 23.58 6.57
N GLU A 597 15.84 24.44 7.55
CA GLU A 597 15.07 25.67 7.35
C GLU A 597 15.77 26.68 6.42
N ASP A 598 17.10 26.60 6.31
CA ASP A 598 17.93 27.42 5.42
C ASP A 598 17.96 26.90 3.96
N GLY A 599 17.32 25.76 3.67
CA GLY A 599 17.20 25.19 2.33
C GLY A 599 18.28 24.16 1.99
N HIS A 600 19.21 23.85 2.89
CA HIS A 600 20.18 22.77 2.70
C HIS A 600 19.56 21.38 2.90
N ALA A 601 20.09 20.39 2.20
CA ALA A 601 19.55 19.03 2.21
C ALA A 601 20.50 18.01 2.83
N VAL A 602 19.93 16.97 3.45
CA VAL A 602 20.65 15.80 3.92
C VAL A 602 19.98 14.51 3.46
N VAL A 603 20.79 13.51 3.11
CA VAL A 603 20.32 12.15 2.83
C VAL A 603 20.13 11.40 4.15
N ALA A 604 18.98 10.76 4.31
CA ALA A 604 18.55 10.06 5.51
C ALA A 604 18.00 8.66 5.20
N ASP A 605 17.74 7.89 6.27
CA ASP A 605 17.22 6.51 6.27
C ASP A 605 18.12 5.46 5.58
N PHE A 606 19.02 4.88 6.37
CA PHE A 606 20.02 3.91 5.91
C PHE A 606 19.62 2.45 6.15
N GLY A 607 18.34 2.18 6.44
CA GLY A 607 17.87 0.82 6.77
C GLY A 607 18.06 -0.18 5.63
N GLU A 608 17.93 0.28 4.39
CA GLU A 608 18.17 -0.54 3.21
C GLU A 608 19.62 -0.46 2.70
N SER A 609 20.46 0.41 3.24
CA SER A 609 21.82 0.59 2.74
C SER A 609 22.71 -0.64 2.97
N ARG A 610 23.70 -0.82 2.10
CA ARG A 610 24.64 -1.96 2.15
C ARG A 610 26.07 -1.51 1.81
N PHE A 611 27.05 -2.16 2.42
CA PHE A 611 28.44 -2.07 1.98
C PHE A 611 28.60 -2.86 0.67
N LEU A 612 29.28 -2.29 -0.32
CA LEU A 612 29.66 -2.97 -1.54
C LEU A 612 30.84 -3.92 -1.23
N GLN A 613 30.62 -5.24 -1.32
CA GLN A 613 31.69 -6.27 -1.23
C GLN A 613 31.98 -6.83 -2.63
N SER A 614 33.11 -7.52 -2.80
CA SER A 614 33.63 -8.01 -4.09
C SER A 614 32.56 -8.73 -4.92
N VAL A 615 32.60 -8.49 -6.23
CA VAL A 615 31.57 -8.77 -7.26
C VAL A 615 31.06 -10.22 -7.34
N ASP A 616 31.72 -11.19 -6.68
CA ASP A 616 31.45 -12.63 -6.92
C ASP A 616 30.71 -13.39 -5.81
N GLU A 617 30.48 -12.84 -4.62
CA GLU A 617 29.73 -13.56 -3.58
C GLU A 617 28.88 -12.61 -2.74
N ASP A 618 27.61 -12.41 -3.12
CA ASP A 618 26.48 -12.30 -2.19
C ASP A 618 25.16 -12.01 -2.94
N ASN A 619 24.17 -12.89 -2.76
CA ASN A 619 22.78 -12.59 -3.10
C ASN A 619 22.24 -11.55 -2.10
N LEU A 620 22.29 -10.27 -2.47
CA LEU A 620 21.71 -9.17 -1.70
C LEU A 620 20.25 -9.51 -1.32
N THR A 621 19.94 -9.41 -0.02
CA THR A 621 18.61 -9.73 0.55
C THR A 621 17.48 -9.01 -0.18
N LYS A 622 16.46 -9.79 -0.61
CA LYS A 622 15.28 -9.48 -1.45
C LYS A 622 14.29 -8.40 -0.95
N GLN A 623 14.68 -7.46 -0.10
CA GLN A 623 13.82 -6.30 0.19
C GLN A 623 14.27 -5.13 -0.69
N PRO A 624 13.49 -4.77 -1.73
CA PRO A 624 13.74 -3.56 -2.47
C PRO A 624 13.35 -2.32 -1.65
N GLY A 625 14.07 -1.22 -1.83
CA GLY A 625 13.59 0.11 -1.46
C GLY A 625 12.32 0.50 -2.23
N ASN A 626 11.94 1.77 -2.18
CA ASN A 626 10.72 2.25 -2.81
C ASN A 626 10.72 1.99 -4.32
N LEU A 627 9.79 1.14 -4.78
CA LEU A 627 9.74 0.65 -6.17
C LEU A 627 9.67 1.79 -7.20
N ARG A 628 9.03 2.92 -6.88
CA ARG A 628 8.84 4.02 -7.83
C ARG A 628 10.17 4.68 -8.27
N TRP A 629 11.16 4.74 -7.39
CA TRP A 629 12.47 5.33 -7.70
C TRP A 629 13.51 4.26 -8.08
N MET A 630 13.08 3.00 -8.23
CA MET A 630 13.97 1.88 -8.49
C MET A 630 14.50 1.87 -9.93
N ALA A 631 15.78 1.54 -10.06
CA ALA A 631 16.42 1.34 -11.36
C ALA A 631 15.91 0.08 -12.09
N PRO A 632 15.79 0.11 -13.43
CA PRO A 632 15.35 -1.02 -14.26
C PRO A 632 16.09 -2.34 -14.00
N GLU A 633 17.40 -2.29 -13.88
CA GLU A 633 18.26 -3.47 -13.67
C GLU A 633 18.03 -4.09 -12.29
N VAL A 634 17.73 -3.27 -11.28
CA VAL A 634 17.41 -3.74 -9.94
C VAL A 634 16.03 -4.40 -9.92
N PHE A 635 15.08 -3.85 -10.67
CA PHE A 635 13.72 -4.39 -10.78
C PHE A 635 13.67 -5.71 -11.55
N THR A 636 14.44 -5.83 -12.63
CA THR A 636 14.48 -7.02 -13.51
C THR A 636 15.43 -8.11 -13.01
N GLN A 637 16.53 -7.72 -12.36
CA GLN A 637 17.56 -8.61 -11.85
C GLN A 637 17.75 -8.33 -10.35
N CYS A 638 16.86 -8.88 -9.52
CA CYS A 638 16.73 -8.64 -8.08
C CYS A 638 18.00 -8.83 -7.22
N THR A 639 19.13 -9.24 -7.80
CA THR A 639 20.40 -9.55 -7.12
C THR A 639 21.54 -8.60 -7.46
N ARG A 640 21.39 -7.68 -8.44
CA ARG A 640 22.49 -6.78 -8.87
C ARG A 640 22.18 -5.33 -8.50
N TYR A 641 22.74 -4.86 -7.39
CA TYR A 641 22.82 -3.42 -7.08
C TYR A 641 24.23 -2.91 -7.31
N SER A 642 24.34 -1.75 -7.93
CA SER A 642 25.57 -0.98 -8.05
C SER A 642 25.32 0.47 -7.64
N VAL A 643 26.39 1.24 -7.51
CA VAL A 643 26.33 2.70 -7.33
C VAL A 643 25.53 3.40 -8.44
N LYS A 644 25.44 2.79 -9.63
CA LYS A 644 24.66 3.29 -10.77
C LYS A 644 23.15 3.21 -10.55
N ALA A 645 22.67 2.30 -9.71
CA ALA A 645 21.27 2.20 -9.36
C ALA A 645 20.82 3.41 -8.51
N ASP A 646 21.65 3.82 -7.55
CA ASP A 646 21.41 5.04 -6.75
C ASP A 646 21.38 6.29 -7.63
N MET A 647 22.19 6.36 -8.69
CA MET A 647 22.14 7.48 -9.64
C MET A 647 20.81 7.55 -10.39
N PHE A 648 20.23 6.41 -10.76
CA PHE A 648 18.91 6.40 -11.39
C PHE A 648 17.84 6.95 -10.44
N SER A 649 17.87 6.52 -9.18
CA SER A 649 16.98 7.02 -8.14
C SER A 649 17.16 8.53 -7.91
N TYR A 650 18.41 9.01 -7.89
CA TYR A 650 18.72 10.43 -7.81
C TYR A 650 18.16 11.22 -9.00
N ALA A 651 18.28 10.72 -10.23
CA ALA A 651 17.74 11.39 -11.41
C ALA A 651 16.22 11.58 -11.33
N LEU A 652 15.50 10.60 -10.77
CA LEU A 652 14.06 10.72 -10.51
C LEU A 652 13.74 11.73 -9.40
N CYS A 653 14.52 11.77 -8.31
CA CYS A 653 14.39 12.81 -7.28
C CYS A 653 14.67 14.21 -7.82
N LEU A 654 15.68 14.35 -8.70
CA LEU A 654 16.00 15.61 -9.36
C LEU A 654 14.87 16.07 -10.27
N TRP A 655 14.30 15.15 -11.07
CA TRP A 655 13.13 15.45 -11.90
C TRP A 655 11.95 15.92 -11.05
N GLU A 656 11.64 15.20 -9.97
CA GLU A 656 10.56 15.53 -9.02
C GLU A 656 10.77 16.90 -8.35
N LEU A 657 12.00 17.21 -7.94
CA LEU A 657 12.36 18.51 -7.38
C LEU A 657 12.15 19.65 -8.38
N LEU A 658 12.49 19.42 -9.66
CA LEU A 658 12.38 20.43 -10.70
C LEU A 658 10.93 20.68 -11.11
N THR A 659 10.13 19.62 -11.25
CA THR A 659 8.74 19.69 -11.73
C THR A 659 7.74 19.93 -10.61
N GLY A 660 8.07 19.53 -9.39
CA GLY A 660 7.10 19.46 -8.28
C GLY A 660 6.08 18.34 -8.47
N GLU A 661 6.33 17.37 -9.37
CA GLU A 661 5.45 16.26 -9.68
C GLU A 661 6.04 14.93 -9.20
N ILE A 662 5.18 14.02 -8.77
CA ILE A 662 5.59 12.65 -8.42
C ILE A 662 5.87 11.88 -9.72
N PRO A 663 7.04 11.22 -9.89
CA PRO A 663 7.35 10.43 -11.08
C PRO A 663 6.28 9.36 -11.33
N PHE A 664 5.60 9.44 -12.48
CA PHE A 664 4.45 8.58 -12.81
C PHE A 664 3.37 8.58 -11.71
N ALA A 665 2.97 9.76 -11.21
CA ALA A 665 1.96 9.91 -10.17
C ALA A 665 0.66 9.12 -10.42
N HIS A 666 0.31 8.93 -11.71
CA HIS A 666 -0.87 8.20 -12.17
C HIS A 666 -0.74 6.67 -12.07
N LEU A 667 0.46 6.13 -11.81
CA LEU A 667 0.73 4.71 -11.66
C LEU A 667 1.06 4.37 -10.20
N LYS A 668 0.67 3.16 -9.78
CA LYS A 668 1.20 2.57 -8.53
C LYS A 668 2.72 2.39 -8.64
N PRO A 669 3.47 2.44 -7.51
CA PRO A 669 4.93 2.33 -7.54
C PRO A 669 5.49 1.13 -8.33
N ALA A 670 4.88 -0.06 -8.19
CA ALA A 670 5.30 -1.25 -8.92
C ALA A 670 5.03 -1.16 -10.43
N ALA A 671 3.94 -0.52 -10.84
CA ALA A 671 3.61 -0.31 -12.25
C ALA A 671 4.53 0.74 -12.88
N ALA A 672 4.82 1.83 -12.17
CA ALA A 672 5.82 2.82 -12.60
C ALA A 672 7.20 2.17 -12.82
N ALA A 673 7.62 1.31 -11.88
CA ALA A 673 8.86 0.55 -12.00
C ALA A 673 8.84 -0.38 -13.23
N ALA A 674 7.74 -1.11 -13.43
CA ALA A 674 7.56 -2.01 -14.56
C ALA A 674 7.59 -1.27 -15.91
N ASP A 675 6.93 -0.11 -16.02
CA ASP A 675 6.94 0.71 -17.24
C ASP A 675 8.35 1.24 -17.56
N MET A 676 9.10 1.69 -16.54
CA MET A 676 10.49 2.11 -16.73
C MET A 676 11.40 0.95 -17.14
N ALA A 677 11.14 -0.25 -16.61
CA ALA A 677 11.97 -1.43 -16.78
C ALA A 677 11.72 -2.16 -18.11
N TYR A 678 10.45 -2.45 -18.42
CA TYR A 678 10.07 -3.27 -19.57
C TYR A 678 9.63 -2.46 -20.78
N HIS A 679 9.11 -1.25 -20.58
CA HIS A 679 8.64 -0.39 -21.65
C HIS A 679 9.58 0.80 -21.93
N HIS A 680 10.66 0.93 -21.14
CA HIS A 680 11.66 2.00 -21.25
C HIS A 680 11.07 3.42 -21.20
N ILE A 681 9.90 3.58 -20.59
CA ILE A 681 9.24 4.89 -20.46
C ILE A 681 9.99 5.70 -19.39
N ARG A 682 10.07 7.02 -19.56
CA ARG A 682 10.62 7.96 -18.57
C ARG A 682 9.65 9.13 -18.36
N PRO A 683 9.67 9.80 -17.18
CA PRO A 683 8.94 11.03 -16.96
C PRO A 683 9.22 12.09 -18.05
N PRO A 684 8.22 12.86 -18.48
CA PRO A 684 8.41 13.86 -19.53
C PRO A 684 9.31 15.01 -19.03
N ILE A 685 10.30 15.40 -19.81
CA ILE A 685 11.13 16.59 -19.53
C ILE A 685 10.48 17.79 -20.20
N GLY A 686 9.89 18.69 -19.41
CA GLY A 686 9.25 19.90 -19.91
C GLY A 686 10.25 20.98 -20.35
N TYR A 687 9.82 21.90 -21.22
CA TYR A 687 10.63 23.02 -21.72
C TYR A 687 11.10 24.00 -20.62
N SER A 688 10.52 23.93 -19.43
CA SER A 688 10.89 24.76 -18.27
C SER A 688 12.19 24.31 -17.59
N ILE A 689 12.69 23.11 -17.88
CA ILE A 689 13.95 22.60 -17.32
C ILE A 689 15.12 23.08 -18.20
N PRO A 690 16.16 23.73 -17.62
CA PRO A 690 17.31 24.16 -18.39
C PRO A 690 18.05 23.02 -19.10
N LYS A 691 18.49 23.25 -20.34
CA LYS A 691 19.12 22.22 -21.21
C LYS A 691 20.26 21.44 -20.55
N PRO A 692 21.21 22.05 -19.81
CA PRO A 692 22.27 21.29 -19.15
C PRO A 692 21.72 20.26 -18.15
N ILE A 693 20.67 20.64 -17.40
CA ILE A 693 20.01 19.79 -16.42
C ILE A 693 19.16 18.71 -17.11
N SER A 694 18.51 19.04 -18.23
CA SER A 694 17.81 18.05 -19.06
C SER A 694 18.76 16.97 -19.59
N ALA A 695 19.97 17.36 -20.04
CA ALA A 695 20.98 16.42 -20.50
C ALA A 695 21.48 15.51 -19.36
N LEU A 696 21.65 16.09 -18.17
CA LEU A 696 22.00 15.34 -16.95
C LEU A 696 20.92 14.32 -16.58
N LEU A 697 19.63 14.69 -16.61
CA LEU A 697 18.51 13.76 -16.37
C LEU A 697 18.54 12.60 -17.37
N MET A 698 18.69 12.91 -18.67
CA MET A 698 18.73 11.90 -19.73
C MET A 698 19.85 10.87 -19.54
N ARG A 699 21.02 11.31 -19.08
CA ARG A 699 22.13 10.41 -18.75
C ARG A 699 21.92 9.69 -17.42
N GLY A 700 21.39 10.39 -16.40
CA GLY A 700 21.18 9.87 -15.05
C GLY A 700 20.24 8.67 -14.98
N TRP A 701 19.20 8.64 -15.82
CA TRP A 701 18.24 7.52 -15.88
C TRP A 701 18.39 6.63 -17.12
N ASN A 702 19.60 6.58 -17.69
CA ASN A 702 19.88 5.74 -18.86
C ASN A 702 19.54 4.26 -18.58
N SER A 703 18.98 3.57 -19.58
CA SER A 703 18.68 2.14 -19.49
C SER A 703 19.94 1.29 -19.28
N CYS A 704 21.08 1.69 -19.82
CA CYS A 704 22.37 1.06 -19.52
C CYS A 704 22.97 1.69 -18.24
N PRO A 705 23.25 0.90 -17.18
CA PRO A 705 23.82 1.43 -15.93
C PRO A 705 25.19 2.07 -16.11
N GLU A 706 26.04 1.51 -16.98
CA GLU A 706 27.42 1.98 -17.21
C GLU A 706 27.47 3.37 -17.88
N ASP A 707 26.43 3.73 -18.63
CA ASP A 707 26.34 5.04 -19.29
C ASP A 707 25.86 6.17 -18.36
N ARG A 708 25.47 5.83 -17.12
CA ARG A 708 25.05 6.82 -16.13
C ARG A 708 26.30 7.51 -15.54
N PRO A 709 26.26 8.83 -15.32
CA PRO A 709 27.41 9.57 -14.78
C PRO A 709 27.76 9.11 -13.35
N GLU A 710 28.97 9.42 -12.91
CA GLU A 710 29.33 9.35 -11.49
C GLU A 710 28.83 10.60 -10.75
N PHE A 711 28.61 10.50 -9.44
CA PHE A 711 28.15 11.64 -8.65
C PHE A 711 29.14 12.81 -8.64
N SER A 712 30.44 12.57 -8.76
CA SER A 712 31.46 13.64 -8.89
C SER A 712 31.27 14.51 -10.13
N GLU A 713 30.86 13.88 -11.25
CA GLU A 713 30.51 14.57 -12.49
C GLU A 713 29.20 15.34 -12.34
N VAL A 714 28.21 14.74 -11.67
CA VAL A 714 26.90 15.36 -11.38
C VAL A 714 27.07 16.63 -10.55
N VAL A 715 27.87 16.57 -9.48
CA VAL A 715 28.17 17.73 -8.62
C VAL A 715 28.79 18.86 -9.43
N SER A 716 29.83 18.55 -10.21
CA SER A 716 30.52 19.55 -11.05
C SER A 716 29.57 20.24 -12.03
N ASN A 717 28.72 19.46 -12.72
CA ASN A 717 27.74 19.99 -13.68
C ASN A 717 26.69 20.88 -13.01
N LEU A 718 26.20 20.50 -11.82
CA LEU A 718 25.18 21.28 -11.10
C LEU A 718 25.75 22.56 -10.48
N GLU A 719 26.99 22.53 -9.97
CA GLU A 719 27.69 23.72 -9.48
C GLU A 719 27.96 24.73 -10.61
N GLU A 720 28.31 24.25 -11.81
CA GLU A 720 28.41 25.09 -13.00
C GLU A 720 27.05 25.71 -13.37
N CYS A 721 25.97 24.94 -13.31
CA CYS A 721 24.61 25.46 -13.54
C CYS A 721 24.21 26.52 -12.51
N LEU A 722 24.54 26.29 -11.23
CA LEU A 722 24.27 27.24 -10.15
C LEU A 722 25.07 28.54 -10.33
N SER A 723 26.32 28.43 -10.77
CA SER A 723 27.19 29.58 -11.04
C SER A 723 26.70 30.42 -12.22
N ASN A 724 26.03 29.80 -13.20
CA ASN A 724 25.52 30.42 -14.41
C ASN A 724 24.01 30.71 -14.38
N ILE A 725 23.38 30.72 -13.20
CA ILE A 725 21.92 30.76 -13.06
C ILE A 725 21.26 31.98 -13.72
N GLU A 726 21.93 33.13 -13.73
CA GLU A 726 21.45 34.37 -14.34
C GLU A 726 21.35 34.27 -15.88
N LEU A 727 22.21 33.45 -16.51
CA LEU A 727 22.21 33.19 -17.96
C LEU A 727 21.17 32.13 -18.38
N MET A 728 20.57 31.42 -17.43
CA MET A 728 19.68 30.27 -17.65
C MET A 728 18.18 30.61 -17.49
N SER A 729 17.82 31.89 -17.36
CA SER A 729 16.43 32.35 -17.33
C SER A 729 15.74 32.26 -18.71
N PRO A 730 14.44 31.92 -18.81
CA PRO A 730 13.74 31.71 -20.09
C PRO A 730 13.59 32.95 -21.00
N ALA A 731 14.09 34.12 -20.59
CA ALA A 731 13.88 35.40 -21.26
C ALA A 731 15.10 35.91 -22.05
N SER A 732 16.24 35.21 -22.07
CA SER A 732 17.44 35.70 -22.76
C SER A 732 17.97 34.73 -23.81
N SER A 733 17.29 34.65 -24.95
CA SER A 733 17.91 34.20 -26.20
C SER A 733 17.32 34.92 -27.41
N ASN A 734 17.64 36.20 -27.53
CA ASN A 734 17.63 36.93 -28.79
C ASN A 734 19.06 36.95 -29.35
N SER A 735 19.35 36.09 -30.32
CA SER A 735 20.22 36.42 -31.46
C SER A 735 20.24 35.29 -32.50
N SER A 736 19.59 35.57 -33.64
CA SER A 736 20.15 35.48 -35.00
C SER A 736 20.76 34.15 -35.48
N GLY A 737 20.08 33.51 -36.44
CA GLY A 737 20.69 32.52 -37.33
C GLY A 737 19.67 31.73 -38.14
N SER A 738 19.31 32.23 -39.32
CA SER A 738 18.55 31.50 -40.32
C SER A 738 19.38 30.33 -40.89
N LEU A 739 18.73 29.20 -41.18
CA LEU A 739 18.71 28.51 -42.49
C LEU A 739 18.03 27.11 -42.35
N SER A 740 16.85 27.03 -42.95
CA SER A 740 16.20 25.95 -43.74
C SER A 740 16.27 24.45 -43.36
N PRO A 741 15.23 23.66 -43.73
CA PRO A 741 14.99 22.30 -43.24
C PRO A 741 15.46 21.20 -44.21
N SER A 742 15.86 20.05 -43.68
CA SER A 742 15.99 18.81 -44.46
C SER A 742 15.64 17.57 -43.64
N SER A 743 14.46 17.04 -43.94
CA SER A 743 14.05 15.63 -44.04
C SER A 743 14.98 14.54 -43.49
N SER A 744 14.41 13.72 -42.59
CA SER A 744 14.29 12.28 -42.86
C SER A 744 13.11 11.71 -42.07
N SER A 745 12.09 11.35 -42.84
CA SER A 745 10.89 10.60 -42.45
C SER A 745 11.21 9.14 -42.14
N ASP A 746 10.18 8.48 -41.60
CA ASP A 746 9.97 7.02 -41.47
C ASP A 746 10.41 6.44 -40.11
N CYS A 747 9.57 5.81 -39.28
CA CYS A 747 8.39 5.01 -39.59
C CYS A 747 7.27 5.18 -38.52
N LEU A 748 6.10 5.64 -38.95
CA LEU A 748 4.81 5.26 -38.36
C LEU A 748 4.06 4.50 -39.44
N LEU A 749 3.60 3.28 -39.13
CA LEU A 749 2.32 2.72 -39.56
C LEU A 749 2.17 1.30 -38.98
N SER A 750 1.30 1.15 -37.97
CA SER A 750 0.29 0.08 -37.95
C SER A 750 -0.78 0.33 -36.88
N ARG A 751 -1.97 0.66 -37.41
CA ARG A 751 -3.35 0.34 -36.97
C ARG A 751 -3.79 0.59 -35.51
N GLY A 752 -4.62 1.63 -35.36
CA GLY A 752 -6.06 1.44 -35.09
C GLY A 752 -6.55 1.45 -33.63
N GLY A 753 -7.03 2.61 -33.17
CA GLY A 753 -7.91 2.77 -32.00
C GLY A 753 -7.88 4.21 -31.47
N PRO A 754 -9.01 4.86 -31.11
CA PRO A 754 -8.99 6.21 -30.55
C PRO A 754 -8.52 6.12 -29.09
N GLY A 755 -7.21 6.07 -28.88
CA GLY A 755 -6.60 5.76 -27.58
C GLY A 755 -6.25 7.00 -26.78
N ARG A 756 -6.94 7.18 -25.64
CA ARG A 756 -6.52 7.76 -24.34
C ARG A 756 -5.88 9.17 -24.27
N SER A 757 -5.24 9.69 -25.31
CA SER A 757 -4.53 10.99 -25.27
C SER A 757 -5.48 12.20 -25.23
N HIS A 758 -6.68 12.06 -25.81
CA HIS A 758 -7.71 13.10 -25.79
C HIS A 758 -8.34 13.29 -24.40
N VAL A 759 -8.34 12.23 -23.57
CA VAL A 759 -8.90 12.25 -22.21
C VAL A 759 -7.91 12.84 -21.19
N ALA A 760 -6.61 12.61 -21.38
CA ALA A 760 -5.57 13.28 -20.58
C ALA A 760 -5.54 14.81 -20.81
N ALA A 761 -5.80 15.25 -22.04
CA ALA A 761 -5.90 16.67 -22.39
C ALA A 761 -7.16 17.36 -21.81
N LEU A 762 -8.25 16.60 -21.58
CA LEU A 762 -9.41 17.10 -20.85
C LEU A 762 -9.10 17.26 -19.35
N ARG A 763 -8.31 16.36 -18.78
CA ARG A 763 -7.89 16.39 -17.35
C ARG A 763 -7.11 17.66 -16.99
N SER A 764 -6.19 18.11 -17.84
CA SER A 764 -5.46 19.37 -17.64
C SER A 764 -6.34 20.62 -17.76
N ARG A 765 -7.43 20.57 -18.52
CA ARG A 765 -8.38 21.69 -18.66
C ARG A 765 -9.26 21.83 -17.40
N PHE A 766 -9.63 20.71 -16.78
CA PHE A 766 -10.45 20.67 -15.55
C PHE A 766 -9.68 21.10 -14.30
N GLU A 767 -8.42 20.71 -14.13
CA GLU A 767 -7.58 21.23 -13.02
C GLU A 767 -7.35 22.74 -13.13
N LEU A 768 -7.27 23.27 -14.36
CA LEU A 768 -7.16 24.69 -14.63
C LEU A 768 -8.45 25.46 -14.31
N GLU A 769 -9.62 24.90 -14.63
CA GLU A 769 -10.94 25.50 -14.36
C GLU A 769 -11.29 25.45 -12.86
N TYR A 770 -10.85 24.40 -12.17
CA TYR A 770 -10.88 24.28 -10.71
C TYR A 770 -10.01 25.36 -10.04
N ALA A 771 -8.75 25.52 -10.46
CA ALA A 771 -7.83 26.51 -9.92
C ALA A 771 -8.28 27.97 -10.11
N LEU A 772 -8.97 28.26 -11.22
CA LEU A 772 -9.54 29.59 -11.51
C LEU A 772 -10.71 29.93 -10.56
N ASN A 773 -11.53 28.95 -10.19
CA ASN A 773 -12.64 29.16 -9.25
C ASN A 773 -12.18 29.23 -7.77
N THR A 774 -11.10 28.53 -7.39
CA THR A 774 -10.53 28.62 -6.03
C THR A 774 -9.85 29.97 -5.77
N ARG A 775 -9.22 30.58 -6.79
CA ARG A 775 -8.57 31.90 -6.68
C ARG A 775 -9.56 33.04 -6.43
N ALA A 776 -10.79 32.95 -6.93
CA ALA A 776 -11.83 33.94 -6.65
C ALA A 776 -12.27 33.93 -5.17
N TYR A 777 -11.99 32.86 -4.41
CA TYR A 777 -12.50 32.67 -3.05
C TYR A 777 -11.49 33.03 -1.95
N ALA A 778 -10.18 32.89 -2.21
CA ALA A 778 -9.13 33.30 -1.27
C ALA A 778 -9.14 34.82 -0.99
N PHE A 779 -9.69 35.62 -1.92
CA PHE A 779 -9.77 37.07 -1.78
C PHE A 779 -10.87 37.54 -0.81
N TRP A 780 -11.88 36.70 -0.50
CA TRP A 780 -13.04 37.11 0.31
C TRP A 780 -12.96 36.66 1.78
N THR A 781 -12.14 35.66 2.11
CA THR A 781 -12.04 35.11 3.47
C THR A 781 -11.05 35.83 4.39
N GLN A 782 -10.23 36.74 3.85
CA GLN A 782 -9.29 37.53 4.65
C GLN A 782 -9.93 38.73 5.38
N SER A 783 -11.21 39.03 5.17
CA SER A 783 -11.83 40.25 5.74
C SER A 783 -12.58 40.07 7.08
N GLU A 784 -12.81 38.85 7.60
CA GLU A 784 -13.73 38.67 8.74
C GLU A 784 -13.20 37.91 9.97
N ARG A 785 -11.93 37.49 10.04
CA ARG A 785 -11.38 36.87 11.26
C ARG A 785 -10.54 37.84 12.10
N ARG A 786 -11.21 38.75 12.80
CA ARG A 786 -10.70 39.36 14.04
C ARG A 786 -11.77 39.31 15.13
N ARG A 787 -11.46 38.56 16.19
CA ARG A 787 -12.01 38.51 17.58
C ARG A 787 -12.75 37.22 17.97
N ALA A 788 -12.15 36.46 18.89
CA ALA A 788 -12.66 36.16 20.24
C ALA A 788 -11.77 35.10 20.94
N SER A 789 -11.75 35.12 22.28
CA SER A 789 -10.71 34.63 23.17
C SER A 789 -11.23 33.69 24.28
N GLY A 790 -10.37 32.76 24.76
CA GLY A 790 -10.16 32.47 26.20
C GLY A 790 -10.66 31.13 26.79
N GLY A 791 -9.78 30.41 27.53
CA GLY A 791 -10.17 29.53 28.65
C GLY A 791 -9.41 28.21 28.94
N LEU A 792 -8.26 28.30 29.62
CA LEU A 792 -7.55 27.47 30.65
C LEU A 792 -7.65 25.91 30.82
N SER A 793 -6.60 25.38 31.50
CA SER A 793 -5.94 24.06 31.42
C SER A 793 -6.17 23.05 32.56
N LEU A 794 -5.83 21.77 32.31
CA LEU A 794 -6.00 20.59 33.17
C LEU A 794 -4.70 20.13 33.88
N GLU A 795 -4.02 21.04 34.59
CA GLU A 795 -2.87 20.74 35.48
C GLU A 795 -3.30 20.31 36.90
N GLU A 796 -4.61 20.17 37.18
CA GLU A 796 -5.13 19.95 38.54
C GLU A 796 -5.51 18.49 38.87
N ILE A 797 -5.20 17.51 38.01
CA ILE A 797 -5.52 16.09 38.27
C ILE A 797 -4.25 15.22 38.29
N ARG A 798 -3.21 15.70 38.97
CA ARG A 798 -2.06 14.87 39.39
C ARG A 798 -1.59 15.28 40.78
N ARG A 799 -2.23 14.71 41.82
CA ARG A 799 -1.64 14.53 43.16
C ARG A 799 -2.53 13.60 43.98
N ASN A 800 -2.09 12.34 44.14
CA ASN A 800 -2.05 11.59 45.41
C ASN A 800 -1.99 10.07 45.16
N MET A 801 -0.86 9.45 45.56
CA MET A 801 -0.73 8.24 46.41
C MET A 801 0.59 7.49 46.10
N GLN A 802 1.33 7.18 47.17
CA GLN A 802 2.67 6.57 47.18
C GLN A 802 2.64 5.04 47.40
N PHE A 803 3.79 4.44 47.07
CA PHE A 803 4.37 3.12 47.41
C PHE A 803 4.09 1.90 46.51
N SER A 804 5.20 1.20 46.21
CA SER A 804 5.31 -0.07 45.47
C SER A 804 5.18 -1.28 46.40
N PRO A 805 4.57 -2.39 45.93
CA PRO A 805 5.26 -3.68 46.00
C PRO A 805 5.01 -4.62 44.79
N ILE A 806 6.07 -5.34 44.41
CA ILE A 806 6.17 -6.74 43.90
C ILE A 806 5.01 -7.28 43.02
N ASP A 807 5.31 -7.72 41.79
CA ASP A 807 4.33 -8.36 40.89
C ASP A 807 4.52 -9.88 40.66
N ARG A 808 3.51 -10.49 40.02
CA ARG A 808 3.13 -11.92 40.00
C ARG A 808 4.05 -12.89 39.26
N ASN A 809 5.27 -12.51 38.91
CA ASN A 809 6.21 -13.39 38.20
C ASN A 809 7.45 -13.81 39.00
N GLY A 810 7.56 -13.47 40.30
CA GLY A 810 8.47 -14.18 41.21
C GLY A 810 9.97 -14.05 40.95
N TYR A 811 10.47 -12.99 40.30
CA TYR A 811 11.91 -12.77 40.14
C TYR A 811 12.47 -11.79 41.18
N VAL A 812 13.31 -12.31 42.07
CA VAL A 812 14.27 -11.56 42.89
C VAL A 812 15.68 -11.84 42.33
N SER A 813 16.46 -10.76 42.20
CA SER A 813 17.93 -10.66 42.10
C SER A 813 18.71 -11.56 41.12
N ASP A 814 19.30 -10.89 40.13
CA ASP A 814 20.73 -10.96 39.76
C ASP A 814 21.51 -12.26 40.07
N PRO A 815 21.90 -13.05 39.05
CA PRO A 815 22.88 -14.13 39.20
C PRO A 815 24.25 -13.78 38.58
N MET A 816 24.80 -12.58 38.76
CA MET A 816 26.21 -12.28 38.42
C MET A 816 26.96 -11.42 39.46
N SER A 817 26.55 -11.43 40.73
CA SER A 817 27.37 -10.92 41.84
C SER A 817 28.25 -12.01 42.48
N THR A 818 29.12 -12.66 41.70
CA THR A 818 30.30 -13.38 42.24
C THR A 818 31.32 -13.61 41.13
N MET A 819 32.03 -12.56 40.71
CA MET A 819 33.45 -12.62 40.30
C MET A 819 33.96 -11.18 40.09
N ARG A 820 34.53 -10.57 41.13
CA ARG A 820 35.47 -9.45 40.98
C ARG A 820 36.72 -9.72 41.80
N PHE A 821 37.81 -9.95 41.07
CA PHE A 821 39.17 -9.82 41.58
C PHE A 821 39.39 -8.39 42.10
N ARG A 822 39.94 -8.28 43.30
CA ARG A 822 40.35 -7.01 43.93
C ARG A 822 41.63 -6.51 43.28
N SER A 823 41.64 -5.25 42.84
CA SER A 823 42.85 -4.41 42.82
C SER A 823 42.46 -3.00 43.23
N SER A 824 42.72 -2.67 44.48
CA SER A 824 42.47 -1.36 45.10
C SER A 824 43.70 -0.49 44.92
N PHE A 825 43.53 0.73 44.39
CA PHE A 825 44.44 1.84 44.66
C PHE A 825 43.60 3.08 44.96
N SER A 826 43.66 3.53 46.22
CA SER A 826 43.36 4.90 46.61
C SER A 826 44.39 5.32 47.64
N SER A 827 45.14 6.35 47.30
CA SER A 827 46.11 7.06 48.12
C SER A 827 45.49 7.70 49.36
N SER A 828 46.17 7.63 50.51
CA SER A 828 46.57 8.81 51.32
C SER A 828 47.17 8.42 52.68
N GLY A 829 48.30 9.05 53.02
CA GLY A 829 48.83 9.30 54.38
C GLY A 829 49.42 8.10 55.13
N SER A 830 50.73 7.84 55.21
CA SER A 830 51.87 8.60 55.78
C SER A 830 52.16 8.29 57.27
N PHE A 831 53.44 7.91 57.52
CA PHE A 831 54.22 7.87 58.77
C PHE A 831 53.97 6.69 59.74
N GLU A 832 54.97 5.78 59.85
CA GLU A 832 55.94 5.61 60.99
C GLU A 832 55.26 4.99 62.23
N ASP A 833 55.78 4.02 62.99
CA ASP A 833 57.09 3.39 63.10
C ASP A 833 56.92 2.12 63.96
N ASN A 834 57.86 1.17 63.85
CA ASN A 834 58.25 0.13 64.81
C ASN A 834 57.20 -0.75 65.53
N SER A 835 57.15 -2.04 65.15
CA SER A 835 57.59 -3.22 65.96
C SER A 835 57.34 -4.51 65.18
#